data_AF-A0A6G1ZM26-F1
#
_entry.id   AF-A0A6G1ZM26-F1
#
_cell.length_a   1.000
_cell.length_b   1.000
_cell.length_c   1.000
_cell.angle_alpha   90.00
_cell.angle_beta   90.00
_cell.angle_gamma   90.00
#
_symmetry.space_group_name_H-M   'P 1'
#
loop_
_entity.id
_entity.type
_entity.pdbx_description
1 polymer ?
#
loop_
_entity_poly.entity_id
_entity_poly.type
_entity_poly.pdbx_seq_one_letter_code
_entity_poly.pdbx_strand_id
1 'polypeptide(L)'
;MASIGQKLETKGVIMTLLSLVLISTGCEERIDSPAVNPSEGKTVEVTLNIGLADETDGYTLSAPSETKSSVTAFNYALQPAMATKGAESSLKPDKLYNLEIQQYDRSGNRIGGMSNVIAEQEIGSALKLTLTANIDCQLVVVAWGKSNTSTTLDTGNLTSAQTKSIDASVISELNPFNQDHMNQMPYVLHLEHVCVENNTIKSIEGKDVRLLLRRLATRLILNWSYSYSGYQLKQILLQSIPLNYKVVAAPDKDDKTYPSLLDQYITVQLTSTEIGTGKYSCWIPANVRGTNSSATSQTYRIKSNAPTGSSYVDFIAANTSDLKKKLSYRVYLGGSKSTDFNLYGNTDYNYTVKISHIDLPVNDRRVTIIDPIAASENNNNLVPTANCFMVAPGGAFCFNPYTYYVKGISVDNSLLQEWSSTKKIQSVKVLWQTKENGDVGDPALGVVTSSDDHTNIVDLKNGGDFGNARIYCRVAPNTTGGSGVIAACDIDGNILWSWHVWITNYSPSATANETILTPENKRILKLDRNGVSYNPIMDRCLGAYDGYVSVPKQIVNMSRANGFHYQKGRKDPFPGSYPSEDLGTQYHFTIDGKQPPRHCLNRYEPDGITWIMPSSLDMTSLLYAYQHPESLGSGWNHEWARFSPVPTWSTDKTIHDPCPAGWRVPSKNELQILVDYNQPNQNSILSNYKIEGGALFQYDGTSNRTYMRFSGYPVSVSHIANIGYAVYLQTNQTHQIFYAQGNGGAESTNGITFVNKDNYDANNIRCIQDK
;
A
#
# COMPACT_ATOMS: atom_id res chain seq x y z
N MET A 1 1.55 40.81 43.13
CA MET A 1 0.09 40.88 43.37
C MET A 1 -0.44 39.46 43.17
N ALA A 2 -0.50 38.65 44.24
CA ALA A 2 -1.72 38.32 45.02
C ALA A 2 -2.78 37.62 44.13
N SER A 3 -3.31 36.41 44.38
CA SER A 3 -3.43 35.55 45.58
C SER A 3 -3.74 34.09 45.15
N ILE A 4 -3.15 33.02 45.71
CA ILE A 4 -3.62 32.15 46.83
C ILE A 4 -4.71 31.11 46.49
N GLY A 5 -4.42 29.83 46.83
CA GLY A 5 -5.38 28.76 47.20
C GLY A 5 -5.03 27.36 46.66
N GLN A 6 -4.06 26.61 47.23
CA GLN A 6 -4.20 25.47 48.20
C GLN A 6 -5.11 24.31 47.73
N LYS A 7 -4.83 23.01 47.92
CA LYS A 7 -3.81 22.20 48.62
C LYS A 7 -4.12 20.72 48.28
N LEU A 8 -3.13 19.85 48.21
CA LEU A 8 -3.24 18.43 48.64
C LEU A 8 -1.81 17.84 48.75
N GLU A 9 -1.34 17.74 49.99
CA GLU A 9 -0.20 16.91 50.38
C GLU A 9 -0.75 15.70 51.15
N THR A 10 -0.27 14.49 50.86
CA THR A 10 0.25 13.61 51.92
C THR A 10 1.22 12.58 51.35
N LYS A 11 2.44 12.55 51.90
CA LYS A 11 3.54 11.60 51.66
C LYS A 11 3.56 10.50 52.74
N GLY A 12 4.13 9.35 52.39
CA GLY A 12 4.70 8.32 53.28
C GLY A 12 4.79 6.98 52.53
N VAL A 13 5.90 6.57 51.89
CA VAL A 13 7.24 6.10 52.35
C VAL A 13 7.23 4.72 53.06
N ILE A 14 7.51 3.68 52.26
CA ILE A 14 8.54 2.60 52.35
C ILE A 14 8.88 1.95 53.72
N MET A 15 8.71 0.60 53.83
CA MET A 15 9.73 -0.44 54.18
C MET A 15 9.05 -1.81 54.46
N THR A 16 9.21 -2.85 53.63
CA THR A 16 10.16 -3.99 53.71
C THR A 16 10.17 -4.87 54.98
N LEU A 17 9.58 -6.07 54.85
CA LEU A 17 10.14 -7.44 54.97
C LEU A 17 10.71 -8.04 56.29
N LEU A 18 10.40 -9.35 56.44
CA LEU A 18 11.11 -10.47 57.12
C LEU A 18 10.85 -10.80 58.62
N SER A 19 9.97 -11.81 58.84
CA SER A 19 10.30 -13.20 59.27
C SER A 19 10.51 -13.63 60.76
N LEU A 20 10.19 -14.94 60.96
CA LEU A 20 10.54 -15.94 62.01
C LEU A 20 9.75 -15.94 63.35
N VAL A 21 9.40 -17.06 64.03
CA VAL A 21 9.27 -18.54 63.85
C VAL A 21 8.94 -19.10 65.27
N LEU A 22 8.26 -20.26 65.38
CA LEU A 22 8.42 -21.39 66.36
C LEU A 22 7.08 -22.11 66.65
N ILE A 23 6.80 -23.29 66.06
CA ILE A 23 7.08 -24.71 66.45
C ILE A 23 6.11 -25.29 67.51
N SER A 24 5.38 -26.35 67.11
CA SER A 24 5.31 -27.64 67.85
C SER A 24 4.70 -28.78 67.01
N THR A 25 5.59 -29.66 66.52
CA THR A 25 5.58 -31.15 66.49
C THR A 25 4.30 -31.96 66.19
N GLY A 26 4.43 -32.85 65.20
CA GLY A 26 3.66 -34.09 65.06
C GLY A 26 4.04 -34.85 63.78
N CYS A 27 4.99 -35.78 63.88
CA CYS A 27 5.46 -36.64 62.80
C CYS A 27 4.38 -37.61 62.30
N GLU A 28 4.29 -37.83 61.00
CA GLU A 28 4.33 -39.17 60.39
C GLU A 28 4.63 -39.06 58.88
N GLU A 29 5.68 -39.75 58.44
CA GLU A 29 6.10 -39.88 57.04
C GLU A 29 5.13 -40.77 56.25
N ARG A 30 4.80 -40.39 55.00
CA ARG A 30 4.91 -41.30 53.84
C ARG A 30 4.62 -40.63 52.49
N ILE A 31 5.68 -40.56 51.69
CA ILE A 31 5.79 -40.69 50.22
C ILE A 31 5.09 -39.62 49.36
N ASP A 32 5.92 -38.72 48.82
CA ASP A 32 5.65 -37.87 47.67
C ASP A 32 5.20 -38.67 46.44
N SER A 33 4.15 -38.18 45.79
CA SER A 33 3.92 -38.41 44.35
C SER A 33 4.37 -37.15 43.59
N PRO A 34 4.95 -37.28 42.38
CA PRO A 34 5.65 -36.18 41.74
C PRO A 34 4.70 -35.06 41.33
N ALA A 35 5.19 -33.82 41.46
CA ALA A 35 4.54 -32.61 41.00
C ALA A 35 4.09 -32.76 39.54
N VAL A 36 2.77 -32.72 39.34
CA VAL A 36 2.14 -32.57 38.03
C VAL A 36 2.25 -31.10 37.64
N ASN A 37 3.02 -30.84 36.58
CA ASN A 37 3.04 -29.58 35.83
C ASN A 37 1.63 -29.25 35.26
N PRO A 38 1.37 -27.97 34.92
CA PRO A 38 0.10 -27.28 35.19
C PRO A 38 -1.11 -27.87 34.46
N SER A 39 -2.23 -27.90 35.20
CA SER A 39 -3.53 -28.39 34.76
C SER A 39 -4.00 -27.75 33.46
N GLU A 40 -4.40 -28.59 32.50
CA GLU A 40 -5.31 -28.23 31.41
C GLU A 40 -6.53 -27.49 31.97
N GLY A 41 -6.90 -26.36 31.35
CA GLY A 41 -8.07 -25.58 31.75
C GLY A 41 -9.34 -26.43 31.72
N LYS A 42 -10.26 -26.21 32.67
CA LYS A 42 -11.52 -26.94 32.76
C LYS A 42 -12.33 -26.77 31.46
N THR A 43 -12.61 -27.87 30.77
CA THR A 43 -13.45 -27.88 29.57
C THR A 43 -14.93 -28.03 29.94
N VAL A 44 -15.82 -27.53 29.07
CA VAL A 44 -17.28 -27.59 29.20
C VAL A 44 -17.92 -27.92 27.85
N GLU A 45 -18.94 -28.78 27.83
CA GLU A 45 -19.75 -29.04 26.63
C GLU A 45 -20.82 -27.94 26.52
N VAL A 46 -20.77 -27.15 25.45
CA VAL A 46 -21.79 -26.13 25.14
C VAL A 46 -22.69 -26.60 24.00
N THR A 47 -23.97 -26.22 24.05
CA THR A 47 -24.90 -26.40 22.94
C THR A 47 -25.10 -25.08 22.22
N LEU A 48 -24.81 -25.04 20.92
CA LEU A 48 -24.82 -23.86 20.06
C LEU A 48 -25.96 -23.97 19.05
N ASN A 49 -26.81 -22.96 18.99
CA ASN A 49 -27.81 -22.80 17.93
C ASN A 49 -27.36 -21.65 17.03
N ILE A 50 -26.88 -21.99 15.84
CA ILE A 50 -26.21 -21.06 14.95
C ILE A 50 -27.14 -20.70 13.81
N GLY A 51 -27.46 -19.42 13.68
CA GLY A 51 -28.30 -18.85 12.64
C GLY A 51 -27.54 -17.89 11.73
N LEU A 52 -28.28 -17.22 10.86
CA LEU A 52 -27.78 -16.21 9.93
C LEU A 52 -28.48 -14.88 10.23
N ALA A 53 -27.70 -13.80 10.32
CA ALA A 53 -28.24 -12.46 10.41
C ALA A 53 -28.98 -12.09 9.13
N ASP A 54 -29.90 -11.14 9.23
CA ASP A 54 -30.43 -10.46 8.03
C ASP A 54 -29.39 -9.48 7.50
N GLU A 55 -29.43 -9.22 6.20
CA GLU A 55 -28.62 -8.20 5.57
C GLU A 55 -28.97 -6.83 6.14
N THR A 56 -27.94 -6.03 6.39
CA THR A 56 -28.13 -4.64 6.82
C THR A 56 -28.30 -3.74 5.60
N ASP A 57 -29.26 -2.82 5.66
CA ASP A 57 -29.38 -1.74 4.68
C ASP A 57 -28.37 -0.63 5.01
N GLY A 58 -27.39 -0.41 4.13
CA GLY A 58 -26.37 0.61 4.30
C GLY A 58 -26.95 2.03 4.45
N TYR A 59 -28.17 2.27 3.96
CA TYR A 59 -28.88 3.54 4.17
C TYR A 59 -29.16 3.82 5.66
N THR A 60 -29.42 2.77 6.43
CA THR A 60 -29.86 2.84 7.83
C THR A 60 -28.72 2.86 8.85
N LEU A 61 -27.49 2.56 8.43
CA LEU A 61 -26.30 2.55 9.29
C LEU A 61 -26.00 3.92 9.93
N SER A 62 -26.38 4.98 9.23
CA SER A 62 -26.19 6.36 9.64
C SER A 62 -27.51 7.11 9.45
N ALA A 63 -27.90 7.96 10.41
CA ALA A 63 -29.09 8.81 10.24
C ALA A 63 -28.96 9.66 8.96
N PRO A 64 -29.95 9.66 8.03
CA PRO A 64 -29.83 10.38 6.76
C PRO A 64 -29.50 11.86 6.97
N SER A 65 -28.68 12.44 6.09
CA SER A 65 -28.40 13.88 6.14
C SER A 65 -29.68 14.68 5.86
N GLU A 66 -30.04 15.61 6.75
CA GLU A 66 -31.19 16.51 6.58
C GLU A 66 -30.98 17.57 5.48
N THR A 67 -29.72 17.79 5.06
CA THR A 67 -29.35 18.69 3.97
C THR A 67 -29.51 18.00 2.62
N LYS A 68 -30.71 18.10 2.02
CA LYS A 68 -30.90 17.85 0.59
C LYS A 68 -29.98 18.79 -0.20
N SER A 69 -29.02 18.24 -0.93
CA SER A 69 -28.28 19.00 -1.93
C SER A 69 -29.27 19.52 -2.97
N SER A 70 -29.45 20.83 -3.07
CA SER A 70 -30.29 21.49 -4.07
C SER A 70 -29.66 21.50 -5.47
N VAL A 71 -28.54 20.80 -5.68
CA VAL A 71 -27.83 20.75 -6.95
C VAL A 71 -28.47 19.68 -7.84
N THR A 72 -29.19 20.12 -8.86
CA THR A 72 -29.92 19.28 -9.83
C THR A 72 -29.03 18.68 -10.93
N ALA A 73 -27.81 19.20 -11.10
CA ALA A 73 -26.89 18.91 -12.21
C ALA A 73 -26.20 17.54 -12.13
N PHE A 74 -25.47 17.27 -11.04
CA PHE A 74 -24.86 15.98 -10.73
C PHE A 74 -25.25 15.59 -9.31
N ASN A 75 -26.02 14.51 -9.17
CA ASN A 75 -26.52 14.06 -7.89
C ASN A 75 -26.45 12.54 -7.80
N TYR A 76 -25.99 12.03 -6.67
CA TYR A 76 -26.09 10.63 -6.29
C TYR A 76 -26.59 10.47 -4.85
N ALA A 77 -27.39 9.46 -4.59
CA ALA A 77 -27.82 9.17 -3.23
C ALA A 77 -27.87 7.67 -3.01
N LEU A 78 -27.43 7.27 -1.81
CA LEU A 78 -27.75 5.97 -1.26
C LEU A 78 -29.26 5.95 -0.99
N GLN A 79 -29.95 4.95 -1.52
CA GLN A 79 -31.39 4.76 -1.39
C GLN A 79 -31.67 3.69 -0.34
N PRO A 80 -32.78 3.82 0.42
CA PRO A 80 -33.24 2.73 1.26
C PRO A 80 -33.55 1.50 0.41
N ALA A 81 -33.32 0.32 0.96
CA ALA A 81 -33.76 -0.92 0.34
C ALA A 81 -35.28 -0.86 0.13
N MET A 82 -35.73 -1.01 -1.12
CA MET A 82 -37.16 -1.03 -1.44
C MET A 82 -37.77 -2.33 -0.91
N ALA A 83 -38.46 -2.26 0.23
CA ALA A 83 -39.33 -3.32 0.73
C ALA A 83 -40.65 -3.35 -0.05
N THR A 84 -40.61 -3.55 -1.37
CA THR A 84 -41.84 -3.87 -2.12
C THR A 84 -42.06 -5.37 -2.10
N LYS A 85 -43.27 -5.83 -1.78
CA LYS A 85 -43.71 -7.24 -1.90
C LYS A 85 -43.40 -7.75 -3.32
N GLY A 86 -42.26 -8.42 -3.50
CA GLY A 86 -41.76 -8.85 -4.82
C GLY A 86 -40.32 -8.44 -5.16
N ALA A 87 -39.65 -7.61 -4.34
CA ALA A 87 -38.20 -7.43 -4.45
C ALA A 87 -37.52 -8.69 -3.92
N GLU A 88 -36.82 -9.43 -4.78
CA GLU A 88 -36.07 -10.63 -4.39
C GLU A 88 -34.95 -10.22 -3.42
N SER A 89 -35.09 -10.62 -2.15
CA SER A 89 -33.98 -10.59 -1.20
C SER A 89 -32.92 -11.60 -1.66
N SER A 90 -31.65 -11.38 -1.29
CA SER A 90 -30.63 -12.42 -1.50
C SER A 90 -31.12 -13.72 -0.85
N LEU A 91 -30.94 -14.85 -1.54
CA LEU A 91 -31.13 -16.13 -0.90
C LEU A 91 -30.07 -16.29 0.21
N LYS A 92 -30.45 -16.95 1.29
CA LYS A 92 -29.52 -17.43 2.31
C LYS A 92 -29.10 -18.86 1.94
N PRO A 93 -27.91 -19.33 2.36
CA PRO A 93 -27.57 -20.74 2.20
C PRO A 93 -28.59 -21.61 2.94
N ASP A 94 -28.81 -22.82 2.44
CA ASP A 94 -29.73 -23.79 3.05
C ASP A 94 -29.13 -24.45 4.31
N LYS A 95 -27.79 -24.52 4.38
CA LYS A 95 -27.02 -25.06 5.49
C LYS A 95 -25.79 -24.22 5.80
N LEU A 96 -25.20 -24.44 6.97
CA LEU A 96 -23.87 -23.95 7.30
C LEU A 96 -22.85 -24.93 6.74
N TYR A 97 -22.26 -24.58 5.60
CA TYR A 97 -21.26 -25.41 4.92
C TYR A 97 -19.86 -25.14 5.46
N ASN A 98 -19.11 -26.22 5.70
CA ASN A 98 -17.74 -26.17 6.20
C ASN A 98 -17.66 -25.26 7.44
N LEU A 99 -18.45 -25.58 8.46
CA LEU A 99 -18.53 -24.80 9.70
C LEU A 99 -17.28 -25.04 10.57
N GLU A 100 -16.65 -23.96 11.00
CA GLU A 100 -15.49 -23.94 11.87
C GLU A 100 -15.70 -22.97 13.04
N ILE A 101 -15.27 -23.38 14.24
CA ILE A 101 -15.37 -22.57 15.46
C ILE A 101 -14.05 -22.60 16.20
N GLN A 102 -13.44 -21.44 16.46
CA GLN A 102 -12.23 -21.31 17.27
C GLN A 102 -12.48 -20.39 18.47
N GLN A 103 -11.89 -20.73 19.61
CA GLN A 103 -11.99 -19.98 20.86
C GLN A 103 -10.61 -19.43 21.25
N TYR A 104 -10.58 -18.15 21.58
CA TYR A 104 -9.37 -17.44 21.99
C TYR A 104 -9.55 -16.82 23.37
N ASP A 105 -8.49 -16.71 24.16
CA ASP A 105 -8.52 -15.86 25.35
C ASP A 105 -8.62 -14.37 24.96
N ARG A 106 -8.75 -13.50 25.96
CA ARG A 106 -8.81 -12.05 25.74
C ARG A 106 -7.57 -11.47 25.07
N SER A 107 -6.41 -12.13 25.23
CA SER A 107 -5.15 -11.73 24.59
C SER A 107 -5.03 -12.25 23.15
N GLY A 108 -5.96 -13.09 22.69
CA GLY A 108 -5.99 -13.68 21.37
C GLY A 108 -5.27 -15.03 21.26
N ASN A 109 -4.78 -15.63 22.35
CA ASN A 109 -4.21 -16.98 22.30
C ASN A 109 -5.32 -18.00 22.14
N ARG A 110 -5.13 -19.02 21.29
CA ARG A 110 -6.11 -20.09 21.14
C ARG A 110 -6.18 -20.92 22.42
N ILE A 111 -7.39 -21.11 22.94
CA ILE A 111 -7.65 -21.88 24.15
C ILE A 111 -8.64 -23.04 23.93
N GLY A 112 -9.29 -23.11 22.77
CA GLY A 112 -10.26 -24.15 22.46
C GLY A 112 -10.81 -24.02 21.04
N GLY A 113 -11.79 -24.86 20.71
CA GLY A 113 -12.44 -24.88 19.40
C GLY A 113 -12.25 -26.20 18.66
N MET A 114 -12.64 -26.19 17.39
CA MET A 114 -12.66 -27.36 16.52
C MET A 114 -11.26 -27.68 15.98
N SER A 115 -11.00 -28.98 15.75
CA SER A 115 -9.80 -29.45 15.02
C SER A 115 -10.07 -29.68 13.53
N ASN A 116 -11.35 -29.88 13.16
CA ASN A 116 -11.79 -30.11 11.79
C ASN A 116 -13.09 -29.35 11.55
N VAL A 117 -13.33 -28.97 10.30
CA VAL A 117 -14.60 -28.35 9.89
C VAL A 117 -15.73 -29.38 9.85
N ILE A 118 -16.95 -28.93 10.09
CA ILE A 118 -18.17 -29.72 9.87
C ILE A 118 -18.65 -29.45 8.44
N ALA A 119 -18.68 -30.47 7.59
CA ALA A 119 -19.02 -30.32 6.17
C ALA A 119 -20.39 -29.67 5.95
N GLU A 120 -21.41 -30.14 6.68
CA GLU A 120 -22.76 -29.59 6.64
C GLU A 120 -23.37 -29.57 8.04
N GLN A 121 -23.89 -28.40 8.45
CA GLN A 121 -24.65 -28.24 9.69
C GLN A 121 -25.99 -27.56 9.39
N GLU A 122 -27.08 -28.17 9.83
CA GLU A 122 -28.43 -27.60 9.70
C GLU A 122 -28.53 -26.28 10.49
N ILE A 123 -29.09 -25.26 9.84
CA ILE A 123 -29.21 -23.92 10.42
C ILE A 123 -30.16 -23.95 11.61
N GLY A 124 -29.76 -23.32 12.72
CA GLY A 124 -30.53 -23.24 13.95
C GLY A 124 -30.63 -24.54 14.75
N SER A 125 -30.10 -25.64 14.24
CA SER A 125 -30.07 -26.93 14.95
C SER A 125 -28.97 -26.96 16.01
N ALA A 126 -29.20 -27.73 17.07
CA ALA A 126 -28.30 -27.85 18.20
C ALA A 126 -26.97 -28.53 17.80
N LEU A 127 -25.87 -27.81 17.97
CA LEU A 127 -24.51 -28.30 17.82
C LEU A 127 -23.84 -28.39 19.19
N LYS A 128 -23.38 -29.59 19.57
CA LYS A 128 -22.59 -29.78 20.78
C LYS A 128 -21.10 -29.58 20.49
N LEU A 129 -20.45 -28.73 21.26
CA LEU A 129 -19.02 -28.45 21.13
C LEU A 129 -18.37 -28.36 22.51
N THR A 130 -17.21 -29.00 22.69
CA THR A 130 -16.40 -28.83 23.89
C THR A 130 -15.54 -27.58 23.76
N LEU A 131 -15.72 -26.63 24.67
CA LEU A 131 -14.94 -25.39 24.77
C LEU A 131 -14.25 -25.29 26.13
N THR A 132 -13.28 -24.40 26.25
CA THR A 132 -12.61 -24.13 27.53
C THR A 132 -13.43 -23.12 28.33
N ALA A 133 -13.69 -23.41 29.61
CA ALA A 133 -14.41 -22.48 30.46
C ALA A 133 -13.61 -21.19 30.67
N ASN A 134 -14.21 -20.05 30.36
CA ASN A 134 -13.56 -18.75 30.48
C ASN A 134 -14.63 -17.65 30.58
N ILE A 135 -14.50 -16.78 31.59
CA ILE A 135 -15.45 -15.70 31.87
C ILE A 135 -15.39 -14.54 30.86
N ASP A 136 -14.28 -14.42 30.12
CA ASP A 136 -14.07 -13.38 29.12
C ASP A 136 -13.09 -13.89 28.05
N CYS A 137 -13.67 -14.50 27.01
CA CYS A 137 -12.97 -15.03 25.86
C CYS A 137 -13.59 -14.51 24.56
N GLN A 138 -12.95 -14.85 23.45
CA GLN A 138 -13.42 -14.54 22.10
C GLN A 138 -13.83 -15.83 21.38
N LEU A 139 -14.83 -15.71 20.52
CA LEU A 139 -15.28 -16.81 19.65
C LEU A 139 -15.31 -16.34 18.20
N VAL A 140 -14.66 -17.09 17.31
CA VAL A 140 -14.76 -16.90 15.86
C VAL A 140 -15.48 -18.10 15.27
N VAL A 141 -16.58 -17.85 14.58
CA VAL A 141 -17.42 -18.84 13.92
C VAL A 141 -17.47 -18.52 12.43
N VAL A 142 -17.08 -19.47 11.59
CA VAL A 142 -17.05 -19.30 10.13
C VAL A 142 -17.78 -20.45 9.46
N ALA A 143 -18.71 -20.15 8.58
CA ALA A 143 -19.19 -21.09 7.57
C ALA A 143 -18.49 -20.73 6.26
N TRP A 144 -17.56 -21.57 5.80
CA TRP A 144 -16.67 -21.25 4.68
C TRP A 144 -17.37 -21.31 3.31
N GLY A 145 -18.57 -21.90 3.23
CA GLY A 145 -19.28 -22.12 1.99
C GLY A 145 -18.93 -23.46 1.34
N LYS A 146 -19.89 -24.00 0.57
CA LYS A 146 -19.88 -25.38 0.03
C LYS A 146 -18.66 -25.72 -0.83
N SER A 147 -18.14 -24.76 -1.58
CA SER A 147 -17.00 -24.96 -2.50
C SER A 147 -15.63 -24.71 -1.87
N ASN A 148 -15.56 -24.35 -0.58
CA ASN A 148 -14.26 -24.20 0.09
C ASN A 148 -13.58 -25.56 0.22
N THR A 149 -12.36 -25.69 -0.31
CA THR A 149 -11.60 -26.94 -0.33
C THR A 149 -10.32 -26.90 0.51
N SER A 150 -9.91 -25.74 1.03
CA SER A 150 -8.58 -25.62 1.65
C SER A 150 -8.42 -24.53 2.70
N THR A 151 -9.29 -23.52 2.77
CA THR A 151 -9.09 -22.40 3.72
C THR A 151 -9.73 -22.72 5.06
N THR A 152 -8.99 -22.58 6.16
CA THR A 152 -9.46 -22.73 7.55
C THR A 152 -8.85 -21.66 8.45
N LEU A 153 -9.45 -21.45 9.63
CA LEU A 153 -8.88 -20.58 10.67
C LEU A 153 -7.59 -21.18 11.23
N ASP A 154 -7.49 -22.52 11.19
CA ASP A 154 -6.42 -23.31 11.78
C ASP A 154 -6.40 -23.16 13.32
N THR A 155 -5.39 -23.73 13.95
CA THR A 155 -5.20 -23.78 15.41
C THR A 155 -4.22 -22.72 15.92
N GLY A 156 -3.92 -21.72 15.09
CA GLY A 156 -3.11 -20.55 15.47
C GLY A 156 -3.86 -19.57 16.40
N ASN A 157 -3.21 -18.47 16.77
CA ASN A 157 -3.81 -17.39 17.54
C ASN A 157 -4.75 -16.51 16.69
N LEU A 158 -5.46 -15.56 17.32
CA LEU A 158 -6.40 -14.68 16.63
C LEU A 158 -5.74 -13.86 15.53
N THR A 159 -4.51 -13.40 15.73
CA THR A 159 -3.76 -12.66 14.69
C THR A 159 -3.54 -13.54 13.45
N SER A 160 -3.23 -14.83 13.62
CA SER A 160 -3.15 -15.78 12.51
C SER A 160 -4.49 -16.03 11.83
N ALA A 161 -5.60 -16.01 12.57
CA ALA A 161 -6.94 -16.09 11.98
C ALA A 161 -7.30 -14.83 11.17
N GLN A 162 -6.85 -13.66 11.63
CA GLN A 162 -7.06 -12.36 10.98
C GLN A 162 -6.26 -12.17 9.68
N THR A 163 -5.25 -13.00 9.41
CA THR A 163 -4.55 -12.99 8.11
C THR A 163 -5.30 -13.78 7.03
N LYS A 164 -6.27 -14.62 7.41
CA LYS A 164 -7.03 -15.46 6.47
C LYS A 164 -7.93 -14.61 5.59
N SER A 165 -7.93 -14.92 4.30
CA SER A 165 -8.74 -14.23 3.31
C SER A 165 -9.25 -15.17 2.24
N ILE A 166 -10.36 -14.78 1.60
CA ILE A 166 -10.95 -15.48 0.47
C ILE A 166 -10.71 -14.64 -0.80
N ASP A 167 -10.22 -15.29 -1.86
CA ASP A 167 -9.95 -14.63 -3.14
C ASP A 167 -11.24 -14.09 -3.77
N ALA A 168 -11.15 -12.93 -4.44
CA ALA A 168 -12.31 -12.32 -5.07
C ALA A 168 -13.04 -13.25 -6.05
N SER A 169 -12.30 -14.07 -6.81
CA SER A 169 -12.88 -14.98 -7.81
C SER A 169 -13.86 -15.99 -7.24
N VAL A 170 -13.77 -16.31 -5.94
CA VAL A 170 -14.70 -17.22 -5.25
C VAL A 170 -16.07 -16.57 -5.02
N ILE A 171 -16.11 -15.26 -4.85
CA ILE A 171 -17.32 -14.53 -4.41
C ILE A 171 -17.89 -13.65 -5.53
N SER A 172 -17.07 -13.04 -6.37
CA SER A 172 -17.48 -12.00 -7.33
C SER A 172 -18.52 -12.47 -8.34
N GLU A 173 -18.53 -13.77 -8.67
CA GLU A 173 -19.43 -14.39 -9.65
C GLU A 173 -20.67 -15.05 -9.02
N LEU A 174 -20.80 -15.01 -7.69
CA LEU A 174 -21.94 -15.61 -7.00
C LEU A 174 -23.23 -14.85 -7.33
N ASN A 175 -24.25 -15.57 -7.80
CA ASN A 175 -25.54 -14.99 -8.10
C ASN A 175 -26.41 -14.99 -6.82
N PRO A 176 -26.80 -13.82 -6.27
CA PRO A 176 -27.61 -13.73 -5.04
C PRO A 176 -28.96 -14.43 -5.11
N PHE A 177 -29.46 -14.74 -6.31
CA PHE A 177 -30.76 -15.35 -6.56
C PHE A 177 -30.67 -16.84 -6.89
N ASN A 178 -29.48 -17.44 -6.80
CA ASN A 178 -29.26 -18.86 -7.05
C ASN A 178 -28.83 -19.56 -5.75
N GLN A 179 -29.55 -20.62 -5.37
CA GLN A 179 -29.31 -21.35 -4.13
C GLN A 179 -27.92 -21.99 -4.08
N ASP A 180 -27.48 -22.63 -5.16
CA ASP A 180 -26.15 -23.26 -5.22
C ASP A 180 -25.02 -22.23 -5.12
N HIS A 181 -25.20 -21.02 -5.66
CA HIS A 181 -24.24 -19.94 -5.50
C HIS A 181 -24.26 -19.40 -4.06
N MET A 182 -25.44 -19.22 -3.46
CA MET A 182 -25.52 -18.73 -2.08
C MET A 182 -25.08 -19.76 -1.04
N ASN A 183 -25.15 -21.05 -1.34
CA ASN A 183 -24.52 -22.13 -0.57
C ASN A 183 -22.98 -22.01 -0.55
N GLN A 184 -22.37 -21.32 -1.52
CA GLN A 184 -20.93 -21.07 -1.59
C GLN A 184 -20.50 -19.78 -0.89
N MET A 185 -21.44 -18.88 -0.56
CA MET A 185 -21.13 -17.62 0.10
C MET A 185 -20.60 -17.86 1.52
N PRO A 186 -19.44 -17.29 1.90
CA PRO A 186 -18.92 -17.38 3.26
C PRO A 186 -19.69 -16.49 4.24
N TYR A 187 -19.85 -16.97 5.47
CA TYR A 187 -20.45 -16.24 6.58
C TYR A 187 -19.55 -16.30 7.82
N VAL A 188 -19.47 -15.21 8.58
CA VAL A 188 -18.59 -15.08 9.73
C VAL A 188 -19.28 -14.40 10.91
N LEU A 189 -18.89 -14.79 12.12
CA LEU A 189 -19.21 -14.11 13.37
C LEU A 189 -17.95 -14.09 14.24
N HIS A 190 -17.52 -12.89 14.65
CA HIS A 190 -16.49 -12.71 15.68
C HIS A 190 -17.15 -12.06 16.89
N LEU A 191 -17.14 -12.77 18.00
CA LEU A 191 -17.59 -12.28 19.29
C LEU A 191 -16.36 -11.95 20.12
N GLU A 192 -16.10 -10.67 20.34
CA GLU A 192 -14.90 -10.19 21.05
C GLU A 192 -14.97 -10.38 22.58
N HIS A 193 -16.18 -10.52 23.14
CA HIS A 193 -16.40 -10.64 24.59
C HIS A 193 -17.56 -11.59 24.90
N VAL A 194 -17.24 -12.83 25.26
CA VAL A 194 -18.21 -13.85 25.69
C VAL A 194 -17.72 -14.61 26.91
N CYS A 195 -18.68 -15.04 27.73
CA CYS A 195 -18.48 -15.95 28.84
C CYS A 195 -18.89 -17.37 28.41
N VAL A 196 -18.00 -18.33 28.61
CA VAL A 196 -18.22 -19.77 28.38
C VAL A 196 -18.16 -20.46 29.74
N GLU A 197 -19.32 -20.74 30.32
CA GLU A 197 -19.45 -21.40 31.62
C GLU A 197 -20.78 -22.17 31.71
N ASN A 198 -20.83 -23.14 32.63
CA ASN A 198 -22.06 -23.88 32.96
C ASN A 198 -22.81 -24.40 31.73
N ASN A 199 -22.07 -24.92 30.75
CA ASN A 199 -22.58 -25.49 29.49
C ASN A 199 -23.32 -24.48 28.59
N THR A 200 -23.07 -23.18 28.75
CA THR A 200 -23.72 -22.09 27.99
C THR A 200 -22.72 -21.05 27.49
N ILE A 201 -23.09 -20.34 26.42
CA ILE A 201 -22.40 -19.11 25.98
C ILE A 201 -23.28 -17.92 26.29
N LYS A 202 -22.73 -16.95 27.03
CA LYS A 202 -23.42 -15.73 27.45
C LYS A 202 -22.57 -14.51 27.14
N SER A 203 -23.21 -13.34 27.11
CA SER A 203 -22.47 -12.09 27.17
C SER A 203 -21.78 -12.00 28.55
N ILE A 204 -20.79 -11.12 28.67
CA ILE A 204 -20.17 -10.82 29.97
C ILE A 204 -21.16 -10.28 31.01
N GLU A 205 -22.34 -9.81 30.58
CA GLU A 205 -23.45 -9.39 31.46
C GLU A 205 -24.40 -10.54 31.83
N GLY A 206 -24.11 -11.78 31.40
CA GLY A 206 -24.92 -12.97 31.70
C GLY A 206 -26.17 -13.14 30.83
N LYS A 207 -26.32 -12.39 29.73
CA LYS A 207 -27.44 -12.55 28.78
C LYS A 207 -27.10 -13.58 27.72
N ASP A 208 -28.06 -14.40 27.31
CA ASP A 208 -27.86 -15.37 26.22
C ASP A 208 -27.50 -14.66 24.91
N VAL A 209 -26.48 -15.18 24.23
CA VAL A 209 -26.00 -14.63 22.96
C VAL A 209 -26.62 -15.40 21.80
N ARG A 210 -27.34 -14.71 20.92
CA ARG A 210 -27.77 -15.28 19.64
C ARG A 210 -26.58 -15.33 18.68
N LEU A 211 -26.23 -16.51 18.21
CA LEU A 211 -25.11 -16.72 17.28
C LEU A 211 -25.61 -16.56 15.85
N LEU A 212 -25.53 -15.35 15.32
CA LEU A 212 -25.97 -15.04 13.96
C LEU A 212 -24.78 -14.66 13.09
N LEU A 213 -24.41 -15.55 12.16
CA LEU A 213 -23.32 -15.26 11.23
C LEU A 213 -23.77 -14.23 10.19
N ARG A 214 -22.82 -13.45 9.73
CA ARG A 214 -23.00 -12.36 8.77
C ARG A 214 -22.29 -12.70 7.48
N ARG A 215 -22.92 -12.43 6.34
CA ARG A 215 -22.31 -12.61 5.03
C ARG A 215 -20.99 -11.85 4.96
N LEU A 216 -19.95 -12.48 4.45
CA LEU A 216 -18.62 -11.85 4.39
C LEU A 216 -18.58 -10.64 3.45
N ALA A 217 -19.38 -10.69 2.37
CA ALA A 217 -19.37 -9.71 1.30
C ALA A 217 -20.33 -8.52 1.50
N THR A 218 -19.91 -7.37 0.95
CA THR A 218 -20.74 -6.19 0.72
C THR A 218 -21.44 -6.32 -0.63
N ARG A 219 -22.75 -6.05 -0.71
CA ARG A 219 -23.45 -5.94 -2.01
C ARG A 219 -23.48 -4.49 -2.43
N LEU A 220 -22.94 -4.16 -3.60
CA LEU A 220 -23.04 -2.83 -4.19
C LEU A 220 -23.99 -2.88 -5.39
N ILE A 221 -25.01 -2.02 -5.39
CA ILE A 221 -25.90 -1.82 -6.52
C ILE A 221 -25.79 -0.37 -6.97
N LEU A 222 -25.40 -0.15 -8.22
CA LEU A 222 -25.30 1.14 -8.88
C LEU A 222 -26.39 1.23 -9.92
N ASN A 223 -27.24 2.24 -9.84
CA ASN A 223 -28.17 2.62 -10.90
C ASN A 223 -27.78 4.00 -11.38
N TRP A 224 -27.72 4.25 -12.69
CA TRP A 224 -27.37 5.56 -13.20
C TRP A 224 -28.22 6.01 -14.39
N SER A 225 -28.31 7.33 -14.55
CA SER A 225 -28.85 7.98 -15.73
C SER A 225 -27.93 9.10 -16.18
N TYR A 226 -27.77 9.24 -17.50
CA TYR A 226 -26.89 10.21 -18.12
C TYR A 226 -27.64 10.91 -19.26
N SER A 227 -27.64 12.24 -19.25
CA SER A 227 -28.43 13.04 -20.21
C SER A 227 -27.71 14.29 -20.77
N TYR A 228 -26.44 14.51 -20.41
CA TYR A 228 -25.70 15.67 -20.91
C TYR A 228 -25.32 15.51 -22.39
N SER A 229 -25.73 16.46 -23.23
CA SER A 229 -25.49 16.45 -24.68
C SER A 229 -24.04 16.75 -25.05
N GLY A 230 -23.56 16.22 -26.18
CA GLY A 230 -22.21 16.44 -26.69
C GLY A 230 -21.12 15.59 -26.03
N TYR A 231 -21.50 14.77 -25.04
CA TYR A 231 -20.64 13.79 -24.40
C TYR A 231 -21.39 12.46 -24.27
N GLN A 232 -20.68 11.34 -24.31
CA GLN A 232 -21.25 10.01 -24.12
C GLN A 232 -20.49 9.29 -23.01
N LEU A 233 -21.23 8.66 -22.08
CA LEU A 233 -20.65 7.80 -21.05
C LEU A 233 -19.90 6.63 -21.72
N LYS A 234 -18.60 6.49 -21.46
CA LYS A 234 -17.73 5.49 -22.10
C LYS A 234 -17.09 4.53 -21.11
N GLN A 235 -16.83 4.96 -19.87
CA GLN A 235 -16.19 4.12 -18.86
C GLN A 235 -16.87 4.33 -17.52
N ILE A 236 -16.96 3.25 -16.74
CA ILE A 236 -17.31 3.27 -15.32
C ILE A 236 -16.26 2.45 -14.59
N LEU A 237 -15.59 3.05 -13.61
CA LEU A 237 -14.48 2.46 -12.89
C LEU A 237 -14.79 2.45 -11.39
N LEU A 238 -14.92 1.28 -10.77
CA LEU A 238 -14.95 1.13 -9.32
C LEU A 238 -13.51 1.01 -8.83
N GLN A 239 -13.05 1.95 -8.02
CA GLN A 239 -11.64 2.10 -7.67
C GLN A 239 -11.43 2.02 -6.16
N SER A 240 -10.20 1.67 -5.78
CA SER A 240 -9.82 1.39 -4.38
C SER A 240 -10.75 0.32 -3.78
N ILE A 241 -10.98 -0.76 -4.53
CA ILE A 241 -11.68 -1.94 -4.05
C ILE A 241 -10.64 -2.92 -3.51
N PRO A 242 -10.71 -3.33 -2.23
CA PRO A 242 -9.82 -4.37 -1.75
C PRO A 242 -9.94 -5.62 -2.61
N LEU A 243 -8.83 -6.29 -2.86
CA LEU A 243 -8.81 -7.47 -3.72
C LEU A 243 -9.42 -8.69 -3.04
N ASN A 244 -9.07 -8.93 -1.76
CA ASN A 244 -9.45 -10.14 -1.05
C ASN A 244 -10.42 -9.85 0.11
N TYR A 245 -11.28 -10.81 0.39
CA TYR A 245 -12.25 -10.75 1.48
C TYR A 245 -11.59 -11.25 2.78
N LYS A 246 -11.18 -10.33 3.66
CA LYS A 246 -10.64 -10.67 4.98
C LYS A 246 -11.72 -11.32 5.84
N VAL A 247 -11.47 -12.55 6.30
CA VAL A 247 -12.46 -13.39 7.00
C VAL A 247 -12.81 -12.81 8.36
N VAL A 248 -11.79 -12.52 9.16
CA VAL A 248 -11.91 -11.85 10.47
C VAL A 248 -11.35 -10.45 10.32
N ALA A 249 -12.15 -9.44 10.68
CA ALA A 249 -11.69 -8.07 10.64
C ALA A 249 -10.54 -7.86 11.65
N ALA A 250 -9.56 -7.07 11.24
CA ALA A 250 -8.48 -6.57 12.11
C ALA A 250 -8.44 -5.04 12.02
N PRO A 251 -9.37 -4.34 12.69
CA PRO A 251 -9.40 -2.88 12.68
C PRO A 251 -8.10 -2.31 13.23
N ASP A 252 -7.59 -1.27 12.59
CA ASP A 252 -6.47 -0.49 13.13
C ASP A 252 -6.81 0.03 14.53
N LYS A 253 -5.79 0.12 15.40
CA LYS A 253 -6.01 0.47 16.81
C LYS A 253 -6.49 1.91 16.98
N ASP A 254 -6.01 2.83 16.13
CA ASP A 254 -6.21 4.27 16.27
C ASP A 254 -7.49 4.73 15.59
N ASP A 255 -7.68 4.38 14.31
CA ASP A 255 -8.80 4.88 13.50
C ASP A 255 -9.91 3.85 13.23
N LYS A 256 -9.74 2.61 13.72
CA LYS A 256 -10.69 1.48 13.56
C LYS A 256 -10.94 1.11 12.10
N THR A 257 -10.02 1.42 11.20
CA THR A 257 -10.20 1.14 9.78
C THR A 257 -9.68 -0.24 9.38
N TYR A 258 -10.27 -0.84 8.35
CA TYR A 258 -9.83 -2.12 7.73
C TYR A 258 -10.41 -2.29 6.31
N PRO A 259 -9.76 -3.06 5.41
CA PRO A 259 -8.47 -3.73 5.54
C PRO A 259 -7.29 -2.73 5.54
N SER A 260 -6.05 -3.21 5.58
CA SER A 260 -4.90 -2.30 5.59
C SER A 260 -4.82 -1.50 4.29
N LEU A 261 -4.30 -0.26 4.34
CA LEU A 261 -3.94 0.50 3.13
C LEU A 261 -2.77 -0.14 2.35
N LEU A 262 -2.08 -1.09 2.98
CA LEU A 262 -0.96 -1.86 2.40
C LEU A 262 -1.40 -3.23 1.85
N ASP A 263 -2.67 -3.61 2.00
CA ASP A 263 -3.22 -4.76 1.28
C ASP A 263 -3.37 -4.43 -0.21
N GLN A 264 -3.68 -5.44 -1.03
CA GLN A 264 -3.88 -5.26 -2.47
C GLN A 264 -5.23 -4.62 -2.77
N TYR A 265 -5.23 -3.65 -3.69
CA TYR A 265 -6.44 -3.01 -4.19
C TYR A 265 -6.48 -3.07 -5.72
N ILE A 266 -7.69 -3.19 -6.26
CA ILE A 266 -7.94 -3.25 -7.69
C ILE A 266 -8.91 -2.15 -8.15
N THR A 267 -8.96 -2.00 -9.47
CA THR A 267 -10.00 -1.24 -10.16
C THR A 267 -10.86 -2.23 -10.94
N VAL A 268 -12.17 -2.23 -10.70
CA VAL A 268 -13.13 -2.97 -11.52
C VAL A 268 -13.63 -2.06 -12.62
N GLN A 269 -13.34 -2.41 -13.87
CA GLN A 269 -13.79 -1.69 -15.05
C GLN A 269 -14.99 -2.40 -15.67
N LEU A 270 -16.09 -1.68 -15.84
CA LEU A 270 -17.27 -2.21 -16.51
C LEU A 270 -17.05 -2.30 -18.03
N THR A 271 -17.62 -3.34 -18.62
CA THR A 271 -17.71 -3.52 -20.06
C THR A 271 -18.72 -2.57 -20.69
N SER A 272 -18.60 -2.31 -22.00
CA SER A 272 -19.56 -1.49 -22.74
C SER A 272 -21.00 -1.99 -22.63
N THR A 273 -21.19 -3.32 -22.54
CA THR A 273 -22.51 -3.94 -22.35
C THR A 273 -23.09 -3.60 -20.98
N GLU A 274 -22.31 -3.73 -19.91
CA GLU A 274 -22.74 -3.37 -18.55
C GLU A 274 -23.00 -1.88 -18.41
N ILE A 275 -22.24 -1.02 -19.08
CA ILE A 275 -22.51 0.43 -19.10
C ILE A 275 -23.86 0.74 -19.76
N GLY A 276 -24.21 0.00 -20.82
CA GLY A 276 -25.44 0.18 -21.58
C GLY A 276 -26.72 -0.18 -20.83
N THR A 277 -26.66 -0.99 -19.76
CA THR A 277 -27.84 -1.40 -18.98
C THR A 277 -28.39 -0.30 -18.08
N GLY A 278 -27.58 0.68 -17.69
CA GLY A 278 -27.93 1.69 -16.68
C GLY A 278 -27.94 1.17 -15.23
N LYS A 279 -27.54 -0.09 -15.01
CA LYS A 279 -27.49 -0.72 -13.69
C LYS A 279 -26.37 -1.76 -13.60
N TYR A 280 -25.67 -1.76 -12.47
CA TYR A 280 -24.64 -2.75 -12.15
C TYR A 280 -24.79 -3.22 -10.71
N SER A 281 -24.56 -4.51 -10.46
CA SER A 281 -24.60 -5.10 -9.12
C SER A 281 -23.41 -6.03 -8.98
N CYS A 282 -22.66 -5.91 -7.89
CA CYS A 282 -21.51 -6.77 -7.62
C CYS A 282 -21.31 -7.02 -6.13
N TRP A 283 -20.53 -8.06 -5.84
CA TRP A 283 -19.94 -8.29 -4.53
C TRP A 283 -18.59 -7.60 -4.44
N ILE A 284 -18.37 -6.88 -3.34
CA ILE A 284 -17.06 -6.30 -3.02
C ILE A 284 -16.69 -6.61 -1.56
N PRO A 285 -15.39 -6.68 -1.21
CA PRO A 285 -14.98 -6.80 0.18
C PRO A 285 -15.44 -5.61 1.04
N ALA A 286 -15.44 -5.81 2.35
CA ALA A 286 -15.57 -4.69 3.29
C ALA A 286 -14.39 -3.71 3.09
N ASN A 287 -14.68 -2.41 3.16
CA ASN A 287 -13.69 -1.35 3.19
C ASN A 287 -14.17 -0.23 4.13
N VAL A 288 -13.74 -0.29 5.37
CA VAL A 288 -14.13 0.60 6.46
C VAL A 288 -13.05 1.66 6.62
N ARG A 289 -13.32 2.89 6.20
CA ARG A 289 -12.37 4.01 6.19
C ARG A 289 -12.66 5.12 7.21
N GLY A 290 -13.67 4.91 8.04
CA GLY A 290 -14.11 5.85 9.06
C GLY A 290 -14.96 6.99 8.51
N THR A 291 -14.96 8.11 9.23
CA THR A 291 -15.74 9.29 8.90
C THR A 291 -14.87 10.54 8.80
N ASN A 292 -15.25 11.50 7.97
CA ASN A 292 -14.60 12.80 7.89
C ASN A 292 -15.62 13.95 7.94
N SER A 293 -15.56 14.75 9.00
CA SER A 293 -16.46 15.89 9.23
C SER A 293 -16.36 17.00 8.18
N SER A 294 -15.24 17.09 7.45
CA SER A 294 -15.07 18.06 6.36
C SER A 294 -15.98 17.79 5.16
N ALA A 295 -16.49 16.57 5.01
CA ALA A 295 -17.52 16.23 4.03
C ALA A 295 -18.92 16.65 4.53
N THR A 296 -19.10 17.94 4.79
CA THR A 296 -20.31 18.53 5.41
C THR A 296 -21.59 18.37 4.61
N SER A 297 -21.47 18.10 3.31
CA SER A 297 -22.57 17.74 2.43
C SER A 297 -22.08 16.82 1.33
N GLN A 298 -23.02 16.33 0.51
CA GLN A 298 -22.71 15.52 -0.65
C GLN A 298 -21.76 16.20 -1.64
N THR A 299 -21.82 17.53 -1.82
CA THR A 299 -20.91 18.27 -2.72
C THR A 299 -19.50 18.40 -2.13
N TYR A 300 -19.35 18.26 -0.81
CA TYR A 300 -18.07 18.19 -0.11
C TYR A 300 -17.57 16.75 0.10
N ARG A 301 -18.28 15.74 -0.40
CA ARG A 301 -17.81 14.35 -0.41
C ARG A 301 -16.88 14.11 -1.60
N ILE A 302 -15.74 14.79 -1.55
CA ILE A 302 -14.72 14.91 -2.61
C ILE A 302 -13.38 14.33 -2.16
N LYS A 303 -12.42 14.18 -3.09
CA LYS A 303 -11.11 13.58 -2.82
C LYS A 303 -10.39 14.17 -1.60
N SER A 304 -10.32 15.50 -1.49
CA SER A 304 -9.63 16.16 -0.37
C SER A 304 -10.26 15.94 1.00
N ASN A 305 -11.52 15.47 1.05
CA ASN A 305 -12.24 15.18 2.27
C ASN A 305 -12.48 13.68 2.47
N ALA A 306 -12.19 12.83 1.49
CA ALA A 306 -12.30 11.40 1.63
C ALA A 306 -11.06 10.85 2.36
N PRO A 307 -11.20 10.03 3.41
CA PRO A 307 -10.07 9.32 3.98
C PRO A 307 -9.34 8.48 2.93
N THR A 308 -8.02 8.37 3.03
CA THR A 308 -7.20 7.54 2.11
C THR A 308 -7.73 6.12 2.06
N GLY A 309 -7.82 5.53 0.86
CA GLY A 309 -8.35 4.19 0.65
C GLY A 309 -9.87 4.10 0.51
N SER A 310 -10.61 5.21 0.61
CA SER A 310 -12.07 5.20 0.38
C SER A 310 -12.40 4.71 -1.02
N SER A 311 -13.28 3.72 -1.13
CA SER A 311 -13.77 3.23 -2.41
C SER A 311 -14.63 4.29 -3.10
N TYR A 312 -14.47 4.42 -4.41
CA TYR A 312 -15.25 5.36 -5.22
C TYR A 312 -15.54 4.80 -6.61
N VAL A 313 -16.48 5.44 -7.29
CA VAL A 313 -16.85 5.15 -8.68
C VAL A 313 -16.61 6.39 -9.51
N ASP A 314 -15.87 6.27 -10.61
CA ASP A 314 -15.77 7.31 -11.63
C ASP A 314 -16.65 6.92 -12.82
N PHE A 315 -17.59 7.80 -13.17
CA PHE A 315 -18.32 7.75 -14.43
C PHE A 315 -17.61 8.68 -15.41
N ILE A 316 -17.09 8.16 -16.51
CA ILE A 316 -16.27 8.95 -17.45
C ILE A 316 -17.01 9.05 -18.78
N ALA A 317 -17.40 10.27 -19.14
CA ALA A 317 -18.00 10.59 -20.42
C ALA A 317 -16.98 11.26 -21.35
N ALA A 318 -16.89 10.82 -22.60
CA ALA A 318 -16.03 11.41 -23.63
C ALA A 318 -16.85 12.31 -24.56
N ASN A 319 -16.27 13.43 -24.99
CA ASN A 319 -16.93 14.34 -25.93
C ASN A 319 -17.12 13.64 -27.28
N THR A 320 -18.26 13.87 -27.93
CA THR A 320 -18.62 13.18 -29.18
C THR A 320 -17.86 13.68 -30.40
N SER A 321 -17.28 14.88 -30.34
CA SER A 321 -16.50 15.50 -31.43
C SER A 321 -15.00 15.39 -31.20
N ASP A 322 -14.55 15.48 -29.94
CA ASP A 322 -13.15 15.33 -29.54
C ASP A 322 -13.01 14.34 -28.39
N LEU A 323 -12.78 13.06 -28.70
CA LEU A 323 -12.73 11.98 -27.72
C LEU A 323 -11.64 12.16 -26.63
N LYS A 324 -10.70 13.08 -26.82
CA LYS A 324 -9.67 13.43 -25.83
C LYS A 324 -10.28 14.19 -24.66
N LYS A 325 -11.32 15.00 -24.92
CA LYS A 325 -12.02 15.75 -23.89
C LYS A 325 -12.98 14.84 -23.14
N LYS A 326 -12.82 14.78 -21.81
CA LYS A 326 -13.59 13.89 -20.95
C LYS A 326 -14.16 14.64 -19.74
N LEU A 327 -15.24 14.11 -19.18
CA LEU A 327 -15.80 14.51 -17.90
C LEU A 327 -15.79 13.29 -17.00
N SER A 328 -15.08 13.36 -15.87
CA SER A 328 -15.09 12.31 -14.85
C SER A 328 -15.94 12.74 -13.66
N TYR A 329 -17.02 12.02 -13.38
CA TYR A 329 -17.92 12.26 -12.25
C TYR A 329 -17.61 11.25 -11.15
N ARG A 330 -17.02 11.73 -10.05
CA ARG A 330 -16.58 10.89 -8.94
C ARG A 330 -17.63 10.76 -7.85
N VAL A 331 -17.89 9.53 -7.42
CA VAL A 331 -18.82 9.16 -6.35
C VAL A 331 -18.08 8.36 -5.29
N TYR A 332 -17.77 8.97 -4.14
CA TYR A 332 -17.26 8.22 -2.99
C TYR A 332 -18.37 7.41 -2.32
N LEU A 333 -18.09 6.13 -2.07
CA LEU A 333 -19.03 5.16 -1.50
C LEU A 333 -18.98 5.15 0.03
N GLY A 334 -20.05 4.66 0.65
CA GLY A 334 -20.22 4.55 2.11
C GLY A 334 -21.68 4.77 2.54
N GLY A 335 -21.89 5.08 3.82
CA GLY A 335 -23.23 5.30 4.39
C GLY A 335 -23.96 6.56 3.88
N SER A 336 -25.19 6.74 4.35
CA SER A 336 -26.11 7.81 3.92
C SER A 336 -25.67 9.22 4.36
N LYS A 337 -24.88 9.34 5.42
CA LYS A 337 -24.23 10.60 5.80
C LYS A 337 -23.07 10.89 4.85
N SER A 338 -22.95 12.15 4.42
CA SER A 338 -21.83 12.57 3.54
C SER A 338 -20.45 12.38 4.17
N THR A 339 -20.38 12.35 5.49
CA THR A 339 -19.16 12.13 6.27
C THR A 339 -18.76 10.66 6.38
N ASP A 340 -19.61 9.70 6.01
CA ASP A 340 -19.42 8.27 6.27
C ASP A 340 -18.92 7.51 5.03
N PHE A 341 -17.67 7.04 5.08
CA PHE A 341 -16.98 6.36 3.97
C PHE A 341 -16.83 4.85 4.19
N ASN A 342 -17.64 4.26 5.08
CA ASN A 342 -17.53 2.86 5.43
C ASN A 342 -18.36 1.95 4.52
N LEU A 343 -17.76 0.84 4.09
CA LEU A 343 -18.42 -0.29 3.45
C LEU A 343 -18.21 -1.53 4.31
N TYR A 344 -19.29 -2.09 4.85
CA TYR A 344 -19.26 -3.24 5.74
C TYR A 344 -19.73 -4.52 5.05
N GLY A 345 -19.17 -5.66 5.45
CA GLY A 345 -19.73 -6.97 5.11
C GLY A 345 -21.19 -7.10 5.59
N ASN A 346 -21.95 -8.02 4.99
CA ASN A 346 -23.37 -8.25 5.28
C ASN A 346 -24.24 -7.00 5.12
N THR A 347 -23.80 -6.05 4.29
CA THR A 347 -24.50 -4.80 4.06
C THR A 347 -24.74 -4.59 2.57
N ASP A 348 -25.92 -4.08 2.25
CA ASP A 348 -26.30 -3.70 0.89
C ASP A 348 -26.23 -2.18 0.72
N TYR A 349 -25.54 -1.72 -0.32
CA TYR A 349 -25.43 -0.30 -0.66
C TYR A 349 -26.07 -0.05 -2.03
N ASN A 350 -27.25 0.58 -2.03
CA ASN A 350 -28.05 0.85 -3.22
C ASN A 350 -27.92 2.30 -3.66
N TYR A 351 -27.00 2.60 -4.56
CA TYR A 351 -26.80 3.95 -5.07
C TYR A 351 -27.65 4.22 -6.32
N THR A 352 -28.19 5.44 -6.40
CA THR A 352 -28.74 6.02 -7.63
C THR A 352 -27.93 7.26 -7.99
N VAL A 353 -27.44 7.32 -9.23
CA VAL A 353 -26.61 8.40 -9.78
C VAL A 353 -27.35 9.06 -10.95
N LYS A 354 -27.43 10.38 -10.95
CA LYS A 354 -28.08 11.17 -11.98
C LYS A 354 -27.12 12.25 -12.47
N ILE A 355 -26.81 12.20 -13.76
CA ILE A 355 -25.96 13.17 -14.46
C ILE A 355 -26.84 13.87 -15.50
N SER A 356 -27.33 15.07 -15.14
CA SER A 356 -28.34 15.82 -15.90
C SER A 356 -28.13 17.32 -15.81
N HIS A 357 -26.92 17.78 -16.14
CA HIS A 357 -26.59 19.20 -16.28
C HIS A 357 -26.74 19.66 -17.73
N ILE A 358 -26.84 20.97 -17.93
CA ILE A 358 -26.97 21.62 -19.25
C ILE A 358 -25.69 22.35 -19.67
N ASP A 359 -24.91 22.80 -18.69
CA ASP A 359 -23.63 23.49 -18.87
C ASP A 359 -22.52 22.72 -18.15
N LEU A 360 -21.26 22.93 -18.56
CA LEU A 360 -20.11 22.31 -17.90
C LEU A 360 -20.13 22.60 -16.38
N PRO A 361 -20.03 21.56 -15.53
CA PRO A 361 -20.17 21.72 -14.07
C PRO A 361 -18.88 22.23 -13.42
N VAL A 362 -18.39 23.40 -13.83
CA VAL A 362 -17.10 23.99 -13.42
C VAL A 362 -16.95 24.25 -11.92
N ASN A 363 -18.07 24.37 -11.19
CA ASN A 363 -18.09 24.64 -9.76
C ASN A 363 -18.28 23.39 -8.90
N ASP A 364 -18.48 22.22 -9.51
CA ASP A 364 -18.66 20.95 -8.78
C ASP A 364 -17.33 20.19 -8.72
N ARG A 365 -16.67 20.23 -7.55
CA ARG A 365 -15.36 19.59 -7.34
C ARG A 365 -15.40 18.07 -7.39
N ARG A 366 -16.58 17.45 -7.52
CA ARG A 366 -16.73 16.02 -7.79
C ARG A 366 -16.60 15.70 -9.28
N VAL A 367 -16.70 16.71 -10.14
CA VAL A 367 -16.54 16.57 -11.59
C VAL A 367 -15.18 17.10 -12.00
N THR A 368 -14.37 16.23 -12.59
CA THR A 368 -13.10 16.62 -13.22
C THR A 368 -13.34 16.85 -14.70
N ILE A 369 -13.11 18.09 -15.15
CA ILE A 369 -13.11 18.45 -16.56
C ILE A 369 -11.71 18.16 -17.11
N ILE A 370 -11.63 17.22 -18.04
CA ILE A 370 -10.39 16.76 -18.66
C ILE A 370 -10.37 17.32 -20.08
N ASP A 371 -9.60 18.37 -20.30
CA ASP A 371 -9.30 18.93 -21.62
C ASP A 371 -7.79 18.86 -21.80
N PRO A 372 -7.26 17.72 -22.28
CA PRO A 372 -5.83 17.47 -22.27
C PRO A 372 -5.14 18.37 -23.29
N ILE A 373 -4.25 19.23 -22.80
CA ILE A 373 -3.27 19.95 -23.62
C ILE A 373 -1.99 19.13 -23.74
N ALA A 374 -1.24 19.31 -24.83
CA ALA A 374 0.05 18.65 -24.94
C ALA A 374 1.02 19.13 -23.83
N ALA A 375 1.91 18.26 -23.39
CA ALA A 375 2.88 18.55 -22.34
C ALA A 375 3.82 19.70 -22.72
N SER A 376 3.98 19.97 -24.01
CA SER A 376 4.77 21.08 -24.56
C SER A 376 4.05 22.44 -24.53
N GLU A 377 2.73 22.47 -24.49
CA GLU A 377 1.99 23.73 -24.47
C GLU A 377 2.20 24.43 -23.13
N ASN A 378 2.58 25.72 -23.14
CA ASN A 378 2.82 26.51 -21.91
C ASN A 378 3.81 25.85 -20.92
N ASN A 379 4.83 25.16 -21.43
CA ASN A 379 5.83 24.49 -20.62
C ASN A 379 7.25 24.84 -21.10
N ASN A 380 7.78 25.96 -20.61
CA ASN A 380 9.13 26.44 -20.94
C ASN A 380 10.13 26.23 -19.80
N ASN A 381 9.79 25.40 -18.81
CA ASN A 381 10.62 25.17 -17.64
C ASN A 381 11.74 24.17 -17.97
N LEU A 382 12.79 24.67 -18.62
CA LEU A 382 13.96 23.89 -18.98
C LEU A 382 14.77 23.53 -17.73
N VAL A 383 14.92 22.24 -17.47
CA VAL A 383 15.72 21.71 -16.35
C VAL A 383 16.96 20.96 -16.86
N PRO A 384 18.04 20.89 -16.07
CA PRO A 384 19.19 20.06 -16.41
C PRO A 384 18.81 18.57 -16.50
N THR A 385 19.33 17.88 -17.51
CA THR A 385 19.03 16.46 -17.73
C THR A 385 19.81 15.58 -16.78
N ALA A 386 19.10 14.71 -16.05
CA ALA A 386 19.63 13.59 -15.29
C ALA A 386 18.72 12.37 -15.49
N ASN A 387 19.06 11.20 -14.92
CA ASN A 387 18.21 10.00 -15.07
C ASN A 387 17.00 9.98 -14.13
N CYS A 388 16.97 10.85 -13.13
CA CYS A 388 15.82 11.06 -12.26
C CYS A 388 15.44 12.54 -12.19
N PHE A 389 14.14 12.84 -12.21
CA PHE A 389 13.61 14.18 -12.01
C PHE A 389 12.76 14.20 -10.73
N MET A 390 13.12 15.05 -9.77
CA MET A 390 12.25 15.34 -8.60
C MET A 390 11.26 16.43 -9.00
N VAL A 391 9.96 16.12 -8.94
CA VAL A 391 8.91 16.99 -9.45
C VAL A 391 7.77 17.04 -8.46
N ALA A 392 7.36 18.24 -8.04
CA ALA A 392 6.17 18.39 -7.20
C ALA A 392 4.91 17.97 -7.97
N PRO A 393 3.87 17.41 -7.32
CA PRO A 393 2.55 17.24 -7.92
C PRO A 393 2.10 18.52 -8.64
N GLY A 394 1.64 18.36 -9.89
CA GLY A 394 1.22 19.47 -10.77
C GLY A 394 2.36 20.18 -11.48
N GLY A 395 3.60 19.75 -11.26
CA GLY A 395 4.77 20.30 -11.94
C GLY A 395 4.77 20.03 -13.44
N ALA A 396 5.42 20.93 -14.16
CA ALA A 396 5.71 20.80 -15.58
C ALA A 396 7.16 21.21 -15.83
N PHE A 397 7.86 20.45 -16.68
CA PHE A 397 9.25 20.72 -17.03
C PHE A 397 9.55 20.21 -18.44
N CYS A 398 10.67 20.65 -19.00
CA CYS A 398 11.23 20.09 -20.21
C CYS A 398 12.74 19.96 -20.10
N PHE A 399 13.34 19.09 -20.90
CA PHE A 399 14.78 18.84 -20.87
C PHE A 399 15.28 18.38 -22.24
N ASN A 400 16.59 18.51 -22.49
CA ASN A 400 17.22 17.97 -23.69
C ASN A 400 17.69 16.53 -23.43
N PRO A 401 17.09 15.51 -24.07
CA PRO A 401 17.44 14.11 -23.82
C PRO A 401 18.90 13.77 -24.18
N TYR A 402 19.51 14.52 -25.10
CA TYR A 402 20.86 14.27 -25.62
C TYR A 402 21.97 14.90 -24.79
N THR A 403 21.62 15.53 -23.66
CA THR A 403 22.58 16.13 -22.72
C THR A 403 22.50 15.43 -21.37
N TYR A 404 23.50 15.64 -20.53
CA TYR A 404 23.56 15.12 -19.17
C TYR A 404 24.25 16.13 -18.26
N TYR A 405 23.74 16.30 -17.04
CA TYR A 405 24.25 17.30 -16.11
C TYR A 405 25.20 16.69 -15.08
N VAL A 406 26.43 17.18 -15.03
CA VAL A 406 27.50 16.71 -14.14
C VAL A 406 28.18 17.93 -13.52
N LYS A 407 28.26 18.00 -12.18
CA LYS A 407 28.97 19.06 -11.44
C LYS A 407 28.71 20.49 -11.95
N GLY A 408 27.44 20.85 -12.15
CA GLY A 408 27.09 22.20 -12.56
C GLY A 408 27.05 22.44 -14.07
N ILE A 409 27.53 21.49 -14.89
CA ILE A 409 27.76 21.67 -16.33
C ILE A 409 26.95 20.64 -17.12
N SER A 410 26.33 21.08 -18.21
CA SER A 410 25.72 20.19 -19.20
C SER A 410 26.77 19.67 -20.17
N VAL A 411 26.88 18.35 -20.28
CA VAL A 411 27.71 17.63 -21.25
C VAL A 411 26.83 16.81 -22.20
N ASP A 412 27.41 16.28 -23.27
CA ASP A 412 26.70 15.38 -24.17
C ASP A 412 26.42 14.02 -23.53
N ASN A 413 25.21 13.48 -23.75
CA ASN A 413 24.95 12.07 -23.55
C ASN A 413 25.42 11.30 -24.79
N SER A 414 26.74 11.12 -24.92
CA SER A 414 27.36 10.52 -26.11
C SER A 414 26.82 9.14 -26.43
N LEU A 415 26.46 8.33 -25.43
CA LEU A 415 25.91 6.99 -25.63
C LEU A 415 24.53 7.04 -26.29
N LEU A 416 23.63 7.91 -25.80
CA LEU A 416 22.33 8.07 -26.44
C LEU A 416 22.44 8.74 -27.82
N GLN A 417 23.34 9.70 -28.00
CA GLN A 417 23.59 10.30 -29.31
C GLN A 417 24.11 9.26 -30.31
N GLU A 418 24.98 8.34 -29.88
CA GLU A 418 25.45 7.21 -30.69
C GLU A 418 24.29 6.27 -31.06
N TRP A 419 23.53 5.78 -30.08
CA TRP A 419 22.40 4.86 -30.31
C TRP A 419 21.29 5.45 -31.16
N SER A 420 21.13 6.78 -31.10
CA SER A 420 20.14 7.52 -31.89
C SER A 420 20.72 8.15 -33.15
N SER A 421 22.00 7.94 -33.48
CA SER A 421 22.68 8.61 -34.59
C SER A 421 21.93 8.47 -35.92
N THR A 422 21.45 7.26 -36.23
CA THR A 422 20.69 6.95 -37.45
C THR A 422 19.18 7.12 -37.26
N LYS A 423 18.59 6.47 -36.24
CA LYS A 423 17.12 6.38 -36.11
C LYS A 423 16.46 7.55 -35.39
N LYS A 424 17.24 8.37 -34.67
CA LYS A 424 16.80 9.51 -33.83
C LYS A 424 15.76 9.11 -32.77
N ILE A 425 15.42 10.04 -31.89
CA ILE A 425 14.25 9.89 -31.01
C ILE A 425 13.03 10.36 -31.81
N GLN A 426 12.08 9.46 -32.03
CA GLN A 426 10.91 9.70 -32.87
C GLN A 426 9.63 9.88 -32.06
N SER A 427 9.56 9.25 -30.88
CA SER A 427 8.41 9.38 -29.98
C SER A 427 8.82 9.25 -28.52
N VAL A 428 7.91 9.64 -27.63
CA VAL A 428 8.04 9.46 -26.19
C VAL A 428 6.76 8.87 -25.62
N LYS A 429 6.89 8.08 -24.56
CA LYS A 429 5.75 7.48 -23.87
C LYS A 429 6.01 7.35 -22.37
N VAL A 430 4.95 7.41 -21.58
CA VAL A 430 4.95 6.81 -20.24
C VAL A 430 5.12 5.30 -20.43
N LEU A 431 6.03 4.68 -19.68
CA LEU A 431 6.13 3.23 -19.56
C LEU A 431 5.28 2.73 -18.41
N TRP A 432 5.42 3.37 -17.24
CA TRP A 432 4.71 2.96 -16.05
C TRP A 432 4.64 4.07 -15.01
N GLN A 433 3.73 3.90 -14.06
CA GLN A 433 3.58 4.76 -12.89
C GLN A 433 3.08 3.98 -11.67
N THR A 434 3.36 4.49 -10.47
CA THR A 434 2.70 4.05 -9.25
C THR A 434 1.38 4.81 -9.08
N LYS A 435 0.54 4.34 -8.15
CA LYS A 435 -0.50 5.20 -7.55
C LYS A 435 0.06 5.96 -6.36
N GLU A 436 -0.74 6.85 -5.79
CA GLU A 436 -0.35 7.74 -4.69
C GLU A 436 0.06 7.04 -3.38
N ASN A 437 -0.54 5.87 -3.10
CA ASN A 437 -0.42 5.19 -1.82
C ASN A 437 -0.41 3.66 -2.01
N GLY A 438 0.66 3.10 -2.58
CA GLY A 438 0.69 1.68 -2.95
C GLY A 438 -0.28 1.40 -4.10
N ASP A 439 -1.29 0.57 -3.86
CA ASP A 439 -2.33 0.22 -4.85
C ASP A 439 -3.55 1.16 -4.84
N VAL A 440 -3.53 2.16 -3.96
CA VAL A 440 -4.65 3.06 -3.67
C VAL A 440 -4.40 4.46 -4.23
N GLY A 441 -5.49 5.07 -4.71
CA GLY A 441 -5.52 6.46 -5.17
C GLY A 441 -5.38 6.61 -6.68
N ASP A 442 -5.17 7.86 -7.10
CA ASP A 442 -5.02 8.22 -8.50
C ASP A 442 -3.59 7.88 -9.01
N PRO A 443 -3.40 7.73 -10.33
CA PRO A 443 -2.08 7.49 -10.92
C PRO A 443 -1.17 8.72 -10.77
N ALA A 444 0.11 8.49 -10.42
CA ALA A 444 1.01 9.57 -9.99
C ALA A 444 1.39 10.57 -11.10
N LEU A 445 1.60 10.10 -12.34
CA LEU A 445 1.84 10.97 -13.51
C LEU A 445 0.52 11.53 -14.06
N GLY A 446 -0.55 10.74 -13.97
CA GLY A 446 -1.88 11.06 -14.48
C GLY A 446 -2.37 10.02 -15.47
N VAL A 447 -3.57 10.27 -16.02
CA VAL A 447 -4.19 9.37 -17.01
C VAL A 447 -3.85 9.87 -18.41
N VAL A 448 -3.32 8.98 -19.25
CA VAL A 448 -3.03 9.28 -20.66
C VAL A 448 -4.29 9.55 -21.47
N THR A 449 -4.17 10.31 -22.55
CA THR A 449 -5.30 10.61 -23.45
C THR A 449 -5.90 9.32 -24.01
N SER A 450 -5.03 8.43 -24.51
CA SER A 450 -5.34 7.06 -24.94
C SER A 450 -4.09 6.18 -24.82
N SER A 451 -4.20 4.87 -25.14
CA SER A 451 -3.07 3.94 -25.15
C SER A 451 -1.92 4.33 -26.08
N ASP A 452 -2.22 5.09 -27.14
CA ASP A 452 -1.26 5.48 -28.17
C ASP A 452 -0.96 7.00 -28.14
N ASP A 453 -1.68 7.77 -27.34
CA ASP A 453 -1.51 9.21 -27.20
C ASP A 453 -1.23 9.57 -25.73
N HIS A 454 0.06 9.70 -25.43
CA HIS A 454 0.55 10.12 -24.12
C HIS A 454 0.92 11.60 -24.08
N THR A 455 0.59 12.37 -25.14
CA THR A 455 1.07 13.75 -25.33
C THR A 455 0.70 14.68 -24.20
N ASN A 456 -0.37 14.39 -23.45
CA ASN A 456 -0.79 15.17 -22.29
C ASN A 456 0.15 15.06 -21.09
N ILE A 457 0.92 13.97 -21.00
CA ILE A 457 1.90 13.72 -19.95
C ILE A 457 3.31 13.91 -20.49
N VAL A 458 3.62 13.36 -21.66
CA VAL A 458 4.93 13.46 -22.31
C VAL A 458 4.82 13.80 -23.79
N ASP A 459 5.50 14.86 -24.22
CA ASP A 459 5.53 15.30 -25.61
C ASP A 459 6.97 15.56 -26.08
N LEU A 460 7.23 15.36 -27.36
CA LEU A 460 8.54 15.50 -27.99
C LEU A 460 8.50 16.62 -29.03
N LYS A 461 9.49 17.52 -29.00
CA LYS A 461 9.76 18.47 -30.09
C LYS A 461 11.20 18.35 -30.55
N ASN A 462 11.41 18.46 -31.86
CA ASN A 462 12.71 18.43 -32.51
C ASN A 462 13.56 17.19 -32.19
N GLY A 463 12.94 16.01 -32.03
CA GLY A 463 13.65 14.78 -31.62
C GLY A 463 14.80 14.35 -32.55
N GLY A 464 14.83 14.84 -33.79
CA GLY A 464 15.94 14.61 -34.73
C GLY A 464 17.19 15.46 -34.53
N ASP A 465 17.12 16.51 -33.70
CA ASP A 465 18.18 17.50 -33.52
C ASP A 465 18.78 17.43 -32.11
N PHE A 466 20.09 17.17 -32.01
CA PHE A 466 20.75 16.97 -30.71
C PHE A 466 20.77 18.23 -29.83
N GLY A 467 20.82 19.44 -30.40
CA GLY A 467 20.83 20.69 -29.65
C GLY A 467 19.42 21.17 -29.26
N ASN A 468 18.46 20.96 -30.15
CA ASN A 468 17.11 21.52 -30.07
C ASN A 468 16.04 20.55 -29.59
N ALA A 469 16.34 19.25 -29.49
CA ALA A 469 15.39 18.26 -28.97
C ALA A 469 14.95 18.63 -27.55
N ARG A 470 13.64 18.55 -27.32
CA ARG A 470 13.06 18.74 -25.99
C ARG A 470 11.99 17.69 -25.75
N ILE A 471 12.13 16.98 -24.62
CA ILE A 471 11.06 16.18 -24.03
C ILE A 471 10.38 17.06 -22.98
N TYR A 472 9.07 17.18 -23.08
CA TYR A 472 8.23 17.94 -22.17
C TYR A 472 7.43 16.97 -21.32
N CYS A 473 7.35 17.25 -20.03
CA CYS A 473 6.69 16.40 -19.05
C CYS A 473 5.71 17.22 -18.19
N ARG A 474 4.55 16.64 -17.89
CA ARG A 474 3.58 17.12 -16.92
C ARG A 474 3.25 16.00 -15.93
N VAL A 475 3.05 16.35 -14.66
CA VAL A 475 2.62 15.40 -13.64
C VAL A 475 1.29 15.85 -13.02
N ALA A 476 0.48 14.91 -12.55
CA ALA A 476 -0.84 15.19 -12.03
C ALA A 476 -0.80 16.13 -10.80
N PRO A 477 -1.64 17.18 -10.73
CA PRO A 477 -1.66 18.16 -9.64
C PRO A 477 -2.30 17.66 -8.35
N ASN A 478 -3.25 16.74 -8.46
CA ASN A 478 -4.05 16.29 -7.33
C ASN A 478 -3.50 14.98 -6.75
N THR A 479 -2.17 14.78 -6.75
CA THR A 479 -1.54 13.58 -6.19
C THR A 479 -0.75 13.86 -4.92
N THR A 480 -0.57 12.86 -4.05
CA THR A 480 0.28 12.97 -2.84
C THR A 480 1.72 12.50 -3.04
N GLY A 481 2.13 12.25 -4.30
CA GLY A 481 3.45 11.74 -4.66
C GLY A 481 3.39 10.38 -5.37
N GLY A 482 4.56 9.83 -5.68
CA GLY A 482 4.69 8.56 -6.39
C GLY A 482 5.90 8.54 -7.31
N SER A 483 5.90 7.63 -8.26
CA SER A 483 6.95 7.56 -9.28
C SER A 483 6.38 7.10 -10.61
N GLY A 484 7.07 7.41 -11.69
CA GLY A 484 6.84 6.80 -12.98
C GLY A 484 8.11 6.78 -13.82
N VAL A 485 8.07 6.04 -14.92
CA VAL A 485 9.14 6.03 -15.91
C VAL A 485 8.58 6.44 -17.26
N ILE A 486 9.30 7.35 -17.90
CA ILE A 486 9.05 7.77 -19.28
C ILE A 486 10.18 7.27 -20.17
N ALA A 487 9.90 7.04 -21.44
CA ALA A 487 10.87 6.54 -22.40
C ALA A 487 10.84 7.30 -23.71
N ALA A 488 12.02 7.38 -24.33
CA ALA A 488 12.22 7.84 -25.70
C ALA A 488 12.38 6.63 -26.61
N CYS A 489 11.70 6.64 -27.74
CA CYS A 489 11.65 5.54 -28.68
C CYS A 489 12.21 5.94 -30.06
N ASP A 490 12.80 4.97 -30.75
CA ASP A 490 13.18 5.09 -32.16
C ASP A 490 11.96 4.96 -33.10
N ILE A 491 12.19 5.02 -34.42
CA ILE A 491 11.13 4.90 -35.44
C ILE A 491 10.39 3.56 -35.40
N ASP A 492 11.03 2.50 -34.90
CA ASP A 492 10.47 1.16 -34.82
C ASP A 492 9.77 0.91 -33.47
N GLY A 493 9.74 1.92 -32.59
CA GLY A 493 9.14 1.83 -31.26
C GLY A 493 10.06 1.22 -30.20
N ASN A 494 11.33 0.94 -30.51
CA ASN A 494 12.29 0.44 -29.52
C ASN A 494 12.70 1.56 -28.58
N ILE A 495 12.77 1.26 -27.28
CA ILE A 495 13.21 2.24 -26.27
C ILE A 495 14.72 2.48 -26.42
N LEU A 496 15.13 3.74 -26.57
CA LEU A 496 16.54 4.13 -26.61
C LEU A 496 17.06 4.55 -25.24
N TRP A 497 16.20 5.19 -24.45
CA TRP A 497 16.50 5.65 -23.10
C TRP A 497 15.22 5.82 -22.30
N SER A 498 15.35 5.81 -20.99
CA SER A 498 14.24 6.03 -20.06
C SER A 498 14.68 6.87 -18.87
N TRP A 499 13.72 7.55 -18.24
CA TRP A 499 13.95 8.46 -17.13
C TRP A 499 12.94 8.19 -16.02
N HIS A 500 13.43 8.19 -14.78
CA HIS A 500 12.61 8.12 -13.58
C HIS A 500 12.05 9.52 -13.27
N VAL A 501 10.74 9.64 -13.17
CA VAL A 501 10.07 10.83 -12.65
C VAL A 501 9.65 10.51 -11.22
N TRP A 502 10.28 11.14 -10.24
CA TRP A 502 9.94 11.03 -8.83
C TRP A 502 9.02 12.18 -8.43
N ILE A 503 7.74 11.86 -8.24
CA ILE A 503 6.71 12.83 -7.90
C ILE A 503 6.75 13.01 -6.38
N THR A 504 7.20 14.17 -5.92
CA THR A 504 7.38 14.45 -4.49
C THR A 504 7.43 15.96 -4.20
N ASN A 505 6.91 16.35 -3.05
CA ASN A 505 7.09 17.71 -2.51
C ASN A 505 8.50 17.92 -1.89
N TYR A 506 9.29 16.85 -1.80
CA TYR A 506 10.69 16.91 -1.36
C TYR A 506 11.54 17.67 -2.39
N SER A 507 12.03 18.83 -1.99
CA SER A 507 12.80 19.75 -2.84
C SER A 507 13.97 20.34 -2.04
N PRO A 508 14.98 19.51 -1.71
CA PRO A 508 16.19 19.95 -1.01
C PRO A 508 17.06 20.83 -1.90
N SER A 509 17.89 21.68 -1.29
CA SER A 509 18.95 22.38 -2.01
C SER A 509 20.06 21.41 -2.43
N ALA A 510 20.42 21.42 -3.72
CA ALA A 510 21.54 20.64 -4.26
C ALA A 510 22.92 21.24 -3.93
N THR A 511 22.98 22.43 -3.34
CA THR A 511 24.25 23.16 -3.09
C THR A 511 24.50 23.49 -1.63
N ALA A 512 23.52 23.31 -0.75
CA ALA A 512 23.67 23.55 0.68
C ALA A 512 24.83 22.72 1.27
N ASN A 513 25.45 23.18 2.35
CA ASN A 513 26.63 22.53 2.94
C ASN A 513 26.48 22.24 4.43
N GLU A 514 25.23 22.21 4.90
CA GLU A 514 24.87 22.04 6.31
C GLU A 514 23.69 21.08 6.43
N THR A 515 23.42 20.64 7.66
CA THR A 515 22.21 19.87 7.96
C THR A 515 21.01 20.81 8.00
N ILE A 516 19.96 20.49 7.25
CA ILE A 516 18.66 21.18 7.28
C ILE A 516 17.63 20.16 7.76
N LEU A 517 16.95 20.45 8.87
CA LEU A 517 15.90 19.58 9.42
C LEU A 517 14.48 20.12 9.18
N THR A 518 14.35 21.43 8.95
CA THR A 518 13.05 22.08 8.75
C THR A 518 13.11 23.09 7.60
N PRO A 519 12.05 23.20 6.78
CA PRO A 519 10.85 22.35 6.78
C PRO A 519 11.17 20.91 6.32
N GLU A 520 10.30 19.96 6.67
CA GLU A 520 10.52 18.53 6.42
C GLU A 520 10.79 18.18 4.96
N ASN A 521 10.19 18.92 4.02
CA ASN A 521 10.33 18.68 2.59
C ASN A 521 11.61 19.29 1.99
N LYS A 522 12.46 19.94 2.78
CA LYS A 522 13.77 20.49 2.35
C LYS A 522 14.94 19.86 3.09
N ARG A 523 14.70 18.76 3.81
CA ARG A 523 15.70 18.14 4.67
C ARG A 523 16.91 17.63 3.91
N ILE A 524 18.10 17.86 4.45
CA ILE A 524 19.37 17.32 3.96
C ILE A 524 20.29 17.07 5.15
N LEU A 525 21.16 16.08 5.04
CA LEU A 525 21.92 15.56 6.18
C LEU A 525 23.41 15.68 5.88
N LYS A 526 24.09 16.63 6.52
CA LYS A 526 25.55 16.81 6.38
C LYS A 526 26.26 15.70 7.12
N LEU A 527 27.07 14.91 6.41
CA LEU A 527 27.84 13.82 7.02
C LEU A 527 29.13 14.38 7.61
N ASP A 528 29.31 14.28 8.92
CA ASP A 528 30.47 14.85 9.62
C ASP A 528 30.90 13.98 10.82
N ARG A 529 32.20 13.69 10.95
CA ARG A 529 32.74 12.97 12.11
C ARG A 529 34.19 13.34 12.38
N ASN A 530 34.51 13.73 13.61
CA ASN A 530 35.89 13.95 14.10
C ASN A 530 36.74 14.85 13.16
N GLY A 531 36.14 15.92 12.61
CA GLY A 531 36.82 16.83 11.68
C GLY A 531 36.89 16.36 10.23
N VAL A 532 36.36 15.16 9.90
CA VAL A 532 36.12 14.70 8.53
C VAL A 532 34.70 15.04 8.12
N SER A 533 34.53 15.75 7.01
CA SER A 533 33.24 16.25 6.55
C SER A 533 33.03 15.92 5.07
N TYR A 534 31.90 15.30 4.74
CA TYR A 534 31.51 14.98 3.35
C TYR A 534 30.29 15.80 2.92
N ASN A 535 29.94 15.76 1.63
CA ASN A 535 28.77 16.45 1.12
C ASN A 535 27.47 15.94 1.78
N PRO A 536 26.44 16.80 1.93
CA PRO A 536 25.13 16.38 2.41
C PRO A 536 24.48 15.29 1.56
N ILE A 537 23.82 14.35 2.23
CA ILE A 537 22.96 13.33 1.62
C ILE A 537 21.48 13.73 1.73
N MET A 538 20.66 13.15 0.87
CA MET A 538 19.19 13.25 0.98
C MET A 538 18.68 12.60 2.28
N ASP A 539 17.53 13.04 2.78
CA ASP A 539 16.90 12.47 3.98
C ASP A 539 16.23 11.09 3.74
N ARG A 540 16.00 10.73 2.47
CA ARG A 540 15.30 9.51 2.04
C ARG A 540 15.90 8.92 0.76
N CYS A 541 15.54 7.67 0.48
CA CYS A 541 15.98 6.97 -0.72
C CYS A 541 15.21 7.43 -1.96
N LEU A 542 15.77 7.20 -3.16
CA LEU A 542 15.13 7.54 -4.43
C LEU A 542 13.74 6.90 -4.56
N GLY A 543 12.76 7.70 -4.95
CA GLY A 543 11.38 7.26 -5.13
C GLY A 543 10.60 7.01 -3.84
N ALA A 544 11.19 7.24 -2.66
CA ALA A 544 10.45 7.16 -1.40
C ALA A 544 9.42 8.29 -1.31
N TYR A 545 8.26 8.01 -0.72
CA TYR A 545 7.25 9.04 -0.49
C TYR A 545 7.71 9.97 0.64
N ASP A 546 8.21 9.39 1.73
CA ASP A 546 8.54 10.10 2.96
C ASP A 546 9.96 9.82 3.46
N GLY A 547 10.48 10.74 4.28
CA GLY A 547 11.75 10.64 4.98
C GLY A 547 11.53 10.99 6.45
N TYR A 548 12.28 10.39 7.37
CA TYR A 548 12.04 10.57 8.80
C TYR A 548 13.33 10.72 9.60
N VAL A 549 13.25 11.51 10.68
CA VAL A 549 14.31 11.68 11.69
C VAL A 549 13.96 10.99 13.03
N SER A 550 12.80 10.34 13.06
CA SER A 550 12.28 9.52 14.16
C SER A 550 11.64 8.27 13.58
N VAL A 551 11.44 7.24 14.39
CA VAL A 551 10.71 6.04 13.95
C VAL A 551 9.25 6.40 13.65
N PRO A 552 8.73 6.14 12.44
CA PRO A 552 7.32 6.33 12.14
C PRO A 552 6.44 5.42 13.00
N LYS A 553 5.31 5.92 13.51
CA LYS A 553 4.46 5.15 14.43
C LYS A 553 3.67 4.02 13.76
N GLN A 554 3.30 4.23 12.50
CA GLN A 554 2.39 3.37 11.75
C GLN A 554 3.14 2.63 10.64
N ILE A 555 2.85 1.34 10.42
CA ILE A 555 3.55 0.51 9.43
C ILE A 555 3.45 1.08 8.02
N VAL A 556 2.32 1.71 7.68
CA VAL A 556 2.14 2.42 6.39
C VAL A 556 3.17 3.52 6.21
N ASN A 557 3.48 4.28 7.26
CA ASN A 557 4.47 5.35 7.22
C ASN A 557 5.90 4.79 7.14
N MET A 558 6.17 3.66 7.78
CA MET A 558 7.44 2.94 7.63
C MET A 558 7.64 2.48 6.18
N SER A 559 6.62 1.87 5.56
CA SER A 559 6.70 1.38 4.18
C SER A 559 6.84 2.52 3.15
N ARG A 560 6.27 3.69 3.43
CA ARG A 560 6.45 4.92 2.63
C ARG A 560 7.89 5.46 2.59
N ALA A 561 8.77 5.00 3.48
CA ALA A 561 10.19 5.37 3.51
C ALA A 561 11.11 4.50 2.64
N ASN A 562 10.61 3.45 1.97
CA ASN A 562 11.45 2.50 1.23
C ASN A 562 11.99 3.09 -0.08
N GLY A 563 11.10 3.45 -1.01
CA GLY A 563 11.46 3.86 -2.36
C GLY A 563 11.77 2.68 -3.30
N PHE A 564 12.58 2.94 -4.34
CA PHE A 564 12.90 1.98 -5.39
C PHE A 564 14.31 1.39 -5.22
N HIS A 565 14.55 0.28 -5.91
CA HIS A 565 15.81 -0.46 -5.92
C HIS A 565 16.49 -0.32 -7.29
N TYR A 566 17.83 -0.36 -7.31
CA TYR A 566 18.64 -0.17 -8.51
C TYR A 566 19.79 -1.17 -8.56
N GLN A 567 19.97 -1.79 -9.72
CA GLN A 567 21.13 -2.64 -10.03
C GLN A 567 22.37 -1.75 -10.22
N LYS A 568 23.54 -2.20 -9.75
CA LYS A 568 24.75 -1.37 -9.73
C LYS A 568 25.17 -1.00 -11.15
N GLY A 569 25.41 0.29 -11.39
CA GLY A 569 25.74 0.79 -12.73
C GLY A 569 24.53 0.89 -13.67
N ARG A 570 23.30 0.66 -13.19
CA ARG A 570 22.06 0.82 -13.97
C ARG A 570 21.23 1.98 -13.47
N LYS A 571 20.65 2.76 -14.38
CA LYS A 571 19.83 3.94 -14.05
C LYS A 571 18.36 3.62 -13.76
N ASP A 572 17.90 2.41 -14.06
CA ASP A 572 16.47 2.06 -14.09
C ASP A 572 15.95 1.60 -12.72
N PRO A 573 14.77 2.09 -12.27
CA PRO A 573 14.20 1.70 -10.97
C PRO A 573 13.38 0.40 -11.00
N PHE A 574 13.60 -0.44 -9.98
CA PHE A 574 12.86 -1.68 -9.70
C PHE A 574 11.99 -1.55 -8.45
N PRO A 575 10.80 -2.17 -8.45
CA PRO A 575 9.88 -2.08 -7.32
C PRO A 575 10.54 -2.64 -6.05
N GLY A 576 10.39 -1.90 -4.95
CA GLY A 576 10.78 -2.36 -3.62
C GLY A 576 9.67 -3.07 -2.88
N SER A 577 9.97 -3.50 -1.66
CA SER A 577 8.96 -4.01 -0.73
C SER A 577 8.04 -2.89 -0.20
N TYR A 578 6.80 -3.23 0.09
CA TYR A 578 5.81 -2.37 0.71
C TYR A 578 4.97 -3.15 1.73
N PRO A 579 5.62 -3.75 2.75
CA PRO A 579 5.01 -4.78 3.61
C PRO A 579 4.12 -4.19 4.69
N SER A 580 3.13 -4.97 5.12
CA SER A 580 2.23 -4.66 6.24
C SER A 580 2.48 -5.50 7.50
N GLU A 581 3.36 -6.50 7.40
CA GLU A 581 3.61 -7.53 8.40
C GLU A 581 5.07 -8.04 8.30
N ASP A 582 5.51 -8.85 9.27
CA ASP A 582 6.79 -9.57 9.20
C ASP A 582 6.62 -10.77 8.25
N LEU A 583 7.36 -10.77 7.15
CA LEU A 583 7.29 -11.79 6.09
C LEU A 583 8.38 -12.85 6.22
N GLY A 584 9.18 -12.80 7.29
CA GLY A 584 10.39 -13.59 7.41
C GLY A 584 11.50 -13.11 6.46
N THR A 585 12.59 -13.87 6.42
CA THR A 585 13.79 -13.49 5.66
C THR A 585 13.70 -13.81 4.17
N GLN A 586 12.73 -14.61 3.73
CA GLN A 586 12.55 -15.01 2.34
C GLN A 586 11.06 -14.88 1.99
N TYR A 587 10.70 -13.86 1.21
CA TYR A 587 9.33 -13.64 0.77
C TYR A 587 9.18 -14.00 -0.71
N HIS A 588 8.51 -15.12 -0.96
CA HIS A 588 8.16 -15.58 -2.30
C HIS A 588 6.69 -15.28 -2.61
N PHE A 589 6.41 -14.89 -3.84
CA PHE A 589 5.05 -14.65 -4.32
C PHE A 589 4.84 -15.16 -5.74
N THR A 590 3.60 -15.47 -6.08
CA THR A 590 3.23 -15.92 -7.42
C THR A 590 2.98 -14.72 -8.34
N ILE A 591 3.39 -14.86 -9.60
CA ILE A 591 3.17 -13.89 -10.67
C ILE A 591 2.28 -14.58 -11.72
N ASP A 592 1.01 -14.19 -11.83
CA ASP A 592 0.04 -14.89 -12.70
C ASP A 592 -0.72 -13.97 -13.69
N GLY A 593 -0.34 -12.70 -13.79
CA GLY A 593 -0.94 -11.72 -14.71
C GLY A 593 -2.25 -11.12 -14.25
N LYS A 594 -2.92 -11.71 -13.25
CA LYS A 594 -4.28 -11.32 -12.89
C LYS A 594 -4.33 -10.23 -11.82
N GLN A 595 -3.36 -10.24 -10.90
CA GLN A 595 -3.39 -9.40 -9.71
C GLN A 595 -1.99 -8.89 -9.36
N PRO A 596 -1.86 -7.65 -8.85
CA PRO A 596 -0.58 -7.13 -8.39
C PRO A 596 -0.08 -7.93 -7.16
N PRO A 597 1.21 -8.19 -6.98
CA PRO A 597 1.70 -8.94 -5.82
C PRO A 597 1.50 -8.18 -4.51
N ARG A 598 1.21 -8.91 -3.42
CA ARG A 598 1.11 -8.35 -2.06
C ARG A 598 2.49 -7.89 -1.59
N HIS A 599 2.50 -6.88 -0.72
CA HIS A 599 3.72 -6.39 -0.05
C HIS A 599 4.82 -5.85 -0.99
N CYS A 600 4.44 -5.45 -2.20
CA CYS A 600 5.34 -4.84 -3.19
C CYS A 600 4.87 -3.42 -3.53
N LEU A 601 5.80 -2.54 -3.91
CA LEU A 601 5.47 -1.23 -4.46
C LEU A 601 5.09 -1.42 -5.94
N ASN A 602 3.82 -1.72 -6.19
CA ASN A 602 3.35 -2.11 -7.51
C ASN A 602 3.41 -0.97 -8.53
N ARG A 603 3.61 -1.37 -9.80
CA ARG A 603 3.67 -0.49 -10.97
C ARG A 603 2.47 -0.78 -11.86
N TYR A 604 1.93 0.28 -12.43
CA TYR A 604 0.80 0.24 -13.36
C TYR A 604 1.23 0.81 -14.70
N GLU A 605 0.61 0.29 -15.76
CA GLU A 605 0.70 0.79 -17.13
C GLU A 605 0.28 2.28 -17.21
N PRO A 606 0.46 2.94 -18.36
CA PRO A 606 0.12 4.35 -18.53
C PRO A 606 -1.35 4.71 -18.24
N ASP A 607 -2.26 3.72 -18.29
CA ASP A 607 -3.66 3.87 -17.89
C ASP A 607 -3.86 4.05 -16.37
N GLY A 608 -2.88 3.67 -15.55
CA GLY A 608 -2.93 3.68 -14.10
C GLY A 608 -3.87 2.64 -13.48
N ILE A 609 -4.31 1.65 -14.28
CA ILE A 609 -5.29 0.61 -13.93
C ILE A 609 -4.64 -0.76 -14.06
N THR A 610 -4.04 -1.04 -15.21
CA THR A 610 -3.46 -2.34 -15.54
C THR A 610 -2.11 -2.46 -14.84
N TRP A 611 -1.95 -3.48 -14.00
CA TRP A 611 -0.68 -3.68 -13.28
C TRP A 611 0.38 -4.29 -14.22
N ILE A 612 1.65 -4.00 -13.95
CA ILE A 612 2.77 -4.47 -14.78
C ILE A 612 3.37 -5.74 -14.20
N MET A 613 3.36 -6.77 -15.03
CA MET A 613 4.04 -8.03 -14.79
C MET A 613 5.57 -7.84 -14.73
N PRO A 614 6.22 -8.19 -13.62
CA PRO A 614 7.67 -8.20 -13.55
C PRO A 614 8.25 -9.23 -14.53
N SER A 615 9.22 -8.80 -15.32
CA SER A 615 9.97 -9.63 -16.26
C SER A 615 11.44 -9.66 -15.88
N SER A 616 12.13 -10.74 -16.24
CA SER A 616 13.57 -10.88 -16.10
C SER A 616 14.27 -10.69 -17.44
N LEU A 617 15.51 -10.22 -17.40
CA LEU A 617 16.42 -10.24 -18.54
C LEU A 617 17.45 -11.34 -18.35
N ASP A 618 17.60 -12.14 -19.39
CA ASP A 618 18.83 -12.91 -19.57
C ASP A 618 19.99 -11.97 -19.88
N MET A 619 21.20 -12.49 -19.68
CA MET A 619 22.42 -11.72 -19.87
C MET A 619 22.58 -11.28 -21.35
N THR A 620 22.34 -9.99 -21.58
CA THR A 620 22.13 -9.36 -22.91
C THR A 620 23.01 -8.13 -23.11
N SER A 621 22.98 -7.47 -24.27
CA SER A 621 23.75 -6.23 -24.51
C SER A 621 23.26 -5.06 -23.63
N LEU A 622 24.12 -4.05 -23.42
CA LEU A 622 23.74 -2.81 -22.72
C LEU A 622 22.52 -2.14 -23.35
N LEU A 623 22.52 -2.01 -24.68
CA LEU A 623 21.43 -1.41 -25.45
C LEU A 623 20.11 -2.16 -25.20
N TYR A 624 20.15 -3.50 -25.27
CA TYR A 624 18.96 -4.31 -25.06
C TYR A 624 18.45 -4.22 -23.61
N ALA A 625 19.34 -4.17 -22.61
CA ALA A 625 18.91 -3.94 -21.23
C ALA A 625 18.26 -2.56 -21.05
N TYR A 626 18.72 -1.54 -21.78
CA TYR A 626 18.13 -0.19 -21.77
C TYR A 626 16.83 -0.11 -22.58
N GLN A 627 16.64 -1.02 -23.55
CA GLN A 627 15.36 -1.22 -24.23
C GLN A 627 14.29 -1.82 -23.33
N HIS A 628 14.67 -2.44 -22.21
CA HIS A 628 13.79 -3.13 -21.27
C HIS A 628 13.99 -2.65 -19.81
N PRO A 629 13.76 -1.36 -19.52
CA PRO A 629 14.03 -0.76 -18.21
C PRO A 629 13.18 -1.35 -17.08
N GLU A 630 12.02 -1.95 -17.39
CA GLU A 630 11.14 -2.62 -16.44
C GLU A 630 11.63 -3.99 -15.99
N SER A 631 12.56 -4.59 -16.74
CA SER A 631 12.98 -5.98 -16.61
C SER A 631 14.26 -6.12 -15.78
N LEU A 632 14.20 -6.93 -14.72
CA LEU A 632 15.32 -7.15 -13.79
C LEU A 632 16.38 -8.05 -14.43
N GLY A 633 17.64 -7.61 -14.50
CA GLY A 633 18.71 -8.48 -14.99
C GLY A 633 19.10 -9.56 -13.99
N SER A 634 19.35 -10.77 -14.44
CA SER A 634 19.90 -11.87 -13.63
C SER A 634 21.08 -12.50 -14.36
N GLY A 635 22.26 -12.60 -13.73
CA GLY A 635 23.46 -12.97 -14.49
C GLY A 635 24.60 -13.66 -13.74
N TRP A 636 25.40 -14.36 -14.56
CA TRP A 636 26.66 -15.04 -14.24
C TRP A 636 27.80 -14.01 -14.13
N ASN A 637 28.85 -14.28 -13.35
CA ASN A 637 29.98 -13.34 -13.10
C ASN A 637 29.61 -12.00 -12.46
N HIS A 638 28.59 -11.95 -11.60
CA HIS A 638 28.21 -10.78 -10.79
C HIS A 638 27.61 -9.59 -11.58
N GLU A 639 27.22 -9.73 -12.85
CA GLU A 639 26.71 -8.64 -13.71
C GLU A 639 25.25 -8.83 -14.16
N TRP A 640 24.55 -7.74 -14.49
CA TRP A 640 23.15 -7.77 -14.99
C TRP A 640 23.03 -7.69 -16.52
N ALA A 641 24.12 -7.40 -17.25
CA ALA A 641 24.18 -7.53 -18.71
C ALA A 641 25.64 -7.72 -19.19
N ARG A 642 25.79 -8.10 -20.47
CA ARG A 642 27.04 -8.29 -21.20
C ARG A 642 27.44 -7.01 -21.91
N PHE A 643 28.51 -6.38 -21.42
CA PHE A 643 29.07 -5.16 -21.99
C PHE A 643 30.54 -5.02 -21.64
N SER A 644 31.26 -4.26 -22.46
CA SER A 644 32.63 -3.84 -22.20
C SER A 644 32.80 -2.41 -22.73
N PRO A 645 33.14 -1.43 -21.88
CA PRO A 645 33.32 -1.55 -20.43
C PRO A 645 31.98 -1.76 -19.68
N VAL A 646 32.07 -2.22 -18.44
CA VAL A 646 30.92 -2.31 -17.52
C VAL A 646 30.45 -0.89 -17.16
N PRO A 647 29.14 -0.57 -17.25
CA PRO A 647 28.57 0.66 -16.74
C PRO A 647 28.90 0.83 -15.26
N THR A 648 29.47 1.97 -14.91
CA THR A 648 29.84 2.27 -13.53
C THR A 648 29.19 3.55 -13.04
N TRP A 649 29.00 3.62 -11.73
CA TRP A 649 28.86 4.89 -11.02
C TRP A 649 30.24 5.29 -10.52
N SER A 650 30.49 6.59 -10.34
CA SER A 650 31.81 7.07 -9.90
C SER A 650 31.69 8.25 -8.94
N THR A 651 32.81 8.82 -8.50
CA THR A 651 32.82 10.06 -7.71
C THR A 651 32.34 11.25 -8.54
N ASP A 652 32.52 11.15 -9.85
CA ASP A 652 31.93 12.07 -10.82
C ASP A 652 30.68 11.40 -11.36
N LYS A 653 29.56 12.12 -11.36
CA LYS A 653 28.28 11.57 -11.81
C LYS A 653 28.41 11.08 -13.26
N THR A 654 28.08 9.80 -13.49
CA THR A 654 28.14 9.18 -14.82
C THR A 654 26.75 9.19 -15.46
N ILE A 655 26.67 8.99 -16.79
CA ILE A 655 25.39 8.86 -17.50
C ILE A 655 24.53 7.67 -17.01
N HIS A 656 25.09 6.77 -16.22
CA HIS A 656 24.39 5.61 -15.65
C HIS A 656 23.92 5.84 -14.22
N ASP A 657 24.29 6.97 -13.61
CA ASP A 657 23.90 7.36 -12.25
C ASP A 657 22.40 7.68 -12.21
N PRO A 658 21.61 7.04 -11.32
CA PRO A 658 20.16 7.23 -11.25
C PRO A 658 19.74 8.49 -10.49
N CYS A 659 20.65 9.21 -9.84
CA CYS A 659 20.27 10.35 -9.00
C CYS A 659 19.82 11.55 -9.85
N PRO A 660 19.05 12.49 -9.26
CA PRO A 660 18.70 13.75 -9.91
C PRO A 660 19.90 14.65 -10.22
N ALA A 661 19.67 15.71 -11.00
CA ALA A 661 20.67 16.74 -11.27
C ALA A 661 21.17 17.39 -9.96
N GLY A 662 22.49 17.55 -9.82
CA GLY A 662 23.13 18.04 -8.59
C GLY A 662 23.32 16.99 -7.49
N TRP A 663 22.97 15.73 -7.77
CA TRP A 663 23.12 14.61 -6.85
C TRP A 663 23.76 13.41 -7.55
N ARG A 664 24.45 12.55 -6.82
CA ARG A 664 25.04 11.30 -7.33
C ARG A 664 24.94 10.17 -6.30
N VAL A 665 25.28 8.96 -6.73
CA VAL A 665 25.46 7.82 -5.82
C VAL A 665 26.66 8.11 -4.90
N PRO A 666 26.53 7.88 -3.58
CA PRO A 666 27.63 8.09 -2.64
C PRO A 666 28.73 7.04 -2.80
N SER A 667 29.94 7.39 -2.37
CA SER A 667 31.04 6.45 -2.22
C SER A 667 31.01 5.74 -0.87
N LYS A 668 31.74 4.62 -0.77
CA LYS A 668 31.94 3.93 0.51
C LYS A 668 32.53 4.85 1.58
N ASN A 669 33.54 5.64 1.24
CA ASN A 669 34.20 6.54 2.19
C ASN A 669 33.23 7.57 2.77
N GLU A 670 32.29 8.05 1.96
CA GLU A 670 31.27 9.00 2.40
C GLU A 670 30.26 8.32 3.34
N LEU A 671 29.78 7.11 3.00
CA LEU A 671 28.87 6.36 3.87
C LEU A 671 29.54 5.75 5.11
N GLN A 672 30.88 5.70 5.16
CA GLN A 672 31.63 5.18 6.31
C GLN A 672 31.29 5.93 7.61
N ILE A 673 30.92 7.21 7.52
CA ILE A 673 30.45 7.98 8.69
C ILE A 673 29.27 7.30 9.39
N LEU A 674 28.34 6.70 8.64
CA LEU A 674 27.21 5.98 9.22
C LEU A 674 27.67 4.72 9.97
N VAL A 675 28.64 3.98 9.44
CA VAL A 675 29.19 2.81 10.15
C VAL A 675 29.90 3.27 11.42
N ASP A 676 30.77 4.25 11.30
CA ASP A 676 31.63 4.74 12.36
C ASP A 676 30.88 5.28 13.59
N TYR A 677 29.72 5.90 13.40
CA TYR A 677 28.88 6.35 14.51
C TYR A 677 28.06 5.23 15.16
N ASN A 678 27.58 4.29 14.36
CA ASN A 678 26.50 3.41 14.78
C ASN A 678 27.01 2.00 15.13
N GLN A 679 28.09 1.52 14.51
CA GLN A 679 28.67 0.19 14.77
C GLN A 679 29.07 -0.02 16.24
N PRO A 680 29.68 0.95 16.96
CA PRO A 680 30.02 0.76 18.38
C PRO A 680 28.82 0.48 19.30
N ASN A 681 27.62 0.96 18.92
CA ASN A 681 26.38 0.80 19.70
C ASN A 681 25.31 -0.01 18.95
N GLN A 682 25.71 -0.80 17.96
CA GLN A 682 24.79 -1.46 17.03
C GLN A 682 23.74 -2.33 17.72
N ASN A 683 24.08 -3.00 18.82
CA ASN A 683 23.12 -3.85 19.56
C ASN A 683 21.95 -3.03 20.12
N SER A 684 22.20 -1.80 20.55
CA SER A 684 21.15 -0.90 21.03
C SER A 684 20.32 -0.37 19.87
N ILE A 685 20.98 0.07 18.79
CA ILE A 685 20.33 0.66 17.61
C ILE A 685 19.44 -0.35 16.90
N LEU A 686 19.87 -1.62 16.87
CA LEU A 686 19.19 -2.72 16.20
C LEU A 686 18.38 -3.58 17.17
N SER A 687 18.09 -3.13 18.39
CA SER A 687 17.36 -3.93 19.38
C SER A 687 15.89 -4.13 19.01
N ASN A 688 15.24 -3.09 18.46
CA ASN A 688 13.80 -3.07 18.16
C ASN A 688 13.49 -3.07 16.66
N TYR A 689 14.47 -3.40 15.81
CA TYR A 689 14.34 -3.22 14.35
C TYR A 689 13.10 -3.88 13.73
N LYS A 690 12.63 -5.01 14.27
CA LYS A 690 11.41 -5.69 13.80
C LYS A 690 10.15 -4.87 14.07
N ILE A 691 10.07 -4.29 15.27
CA ILE A 691 8.93 -3.47 15.71
C ILE A 691 8.95 -2.13 14.97
N GLU A 692 10.13 -1.56 14.81
CA GLU A 692 10.34 -0.25 14.18
C GLU A 692 10.40 -0.34 12.65
N GLY A 693 10.41 -1.55 12.08
CA GLY A 693 10.64 -1.82 10.66
C GLY A 693 12.01 -1.33 10.14
N GLY A 694 12.91 -0.90 11.00
CA GLY A 694 14.12 -0.20 10.57
C GLY A 694 14.92 0.26 11.75
N ALA A 695 15.80 1.22 11.54
CA ALA A 695 16.57 1.82 12.64
C ALA A 695 16.90 3.30 12.37
N LEU A 696 17.25 3.99 13.45
CA LEU A 696 17.74 5.37 13.43
C LEU A 696 19.27 5.39 13.41
N PHE A 697 19.85 6.05 12.41
CA PHE A 697 21.29 6.14 12.21
C PHE A 697 21.78 7.57 12.45
N GLN A 698 22.79 7.71 13.30
CA GLN A 698 23.55 8.95 13.48
C GLN A 698 24.46 9.21 12.29
N TYR A 699 24.59 10.48 11.92
CA TYR A 699 25.35 10.91 10.74
C TYR A 699 26.22 12.15 10.99
N ASP A 700 26.11 12.78 12.16
CA ASP A 700 26.93 13.94 12.57
C ASP A 700 27.29 13.86 14.06
N GLY A 701 28.10 14.81 14.55
CA GLY A 701 28.52 14.90 15.96
C GLY A 701 27.42 15.26 16.97
N THR A 702 26.16 15.40 16.53
CA THR A 702 25.02 15.81 17.37
C THR A 702 24.08 14.63 17.69
N SER A 703 22.92 14.93 18.29
CA SER A 703 21.85 13.96 18.48
C SER A 703 21.02 13.67 17.23
N ASN A 704 21.35 14.26 16.07
CA ASN A 704 20.60 14.08 14.83
C ASN A 704 20.64 12.64 14.30
N ARG A 705 19.52 12.16 13.76
CA ARG A 705 19.35 10.80 13.23
C ARG A 705 18.52 10.78 11.95
N THR A 706 18.77 9.81 11.06
CA THR A 706 17.85 9.42 9.99
C THR A 706 17.23 8.07 10.28
N TYR A 707 15.96 7.90 9.94
CA TYR A 707 15.36 6.58 9.81
C TYR A 707 15.74 5.94 8.46
N MET A 708 16.02 4.65 8.50
CA MET A 708 16.13 3.80 7.31
C MET A 708 15.24 2.58 7.49
N ARG A 709 14.28 2.40 6.55
CA ARG A 709 13.44 1.19 6.49
C ARG A 709 14.32 0.00 6.13
N PHE A 710 14.14 -1.10 6.85
CA PHE A 710 14.73 -2.39 6.48
C PHE A 710 13.88 -3.00 5.38
N SER A 711 14.19 -2.61 4.15
CA SER A 711 13.44 -2.92 2.93
C SER A 711 13.73 -4.29 2.35
N GLY A 712 14.84 -4.92 2.76
CA GLY A 712 15.36 -6.10 2.08
C GLY A 712 15.88 -5.75 0.69
N TYR A 713 15.90 -6.73 -0.22
CA TYR A 713 16.20 -6.51 -1.64
C TYR A 713 15.57 -7.60 -2.53
N PRO A 714 15.14 -7.27 -3.75
CA PRO A 714 14.65 -8.26 -4.72
C PRO A 714 15.81 -9.13 -5.23
N VAL A 715 15.68 -10.44 -5.06
CA VAL A 715 16.63 -11.46 -5.54
C VAL A 715 16.22 -11.96 -6.93
N SER A 716 14.92 -12.03 -7.18
CA SER A 716 14.34 -12.31 -8.49
C SER A 716 13.02 -11.55 -8.64
N VAL A 717 12.38 -11.69 -9.80
CA VAL A 717 11.09 -11.05 -10.08
C VAL A 717 9.97 -11.45 -9.11
N SER A 718 10.09 -12.62 -8.47
CA SER A 718 9.09 -13.23 -7.57
C SER A 718 9.61 -13.47 -6.14
N HIS A 719 10.75 -12.88 -5.78
CA HIS A 719 11.40 -13.12 -4.50
C HIS A 719 12.10 -11.87 -3.96
N ILE A 720 11.77 -11.50 -2.73
CA ILE A 720 12.45 -10.45 -1.97
C ILE A 720 13.02 -11.05 -0.69
N ALA A 721 14.31 -10.84 -0.45
CA ALA A 721 15.00 -11.31 0.75
C ALA A 721 15.09 -10.21 1.81
N ASN A 722 15.09 -10.62 3.08
CA ASN A 722 15.36 -9.80 4.27
C ASN A 722 14.44 -8.59 4.50
N ILE A 723 13.18 -8.64 4.04
CA ILE A 723 12.18 -7.60 4.31
C ILE A 723 11.97 -7.47 5.83
N GLY A 724 12.21 -6.27 6.38
CA GLY A 724 12.13 -6.02 7.81
C GLY A 724 13.34 -6.47 8.61
N TYR A 725 14.34 -7.10 7.98
CA TYR A 725 15.55 -7.61 8.64
C TYR A 725 16.81 -6.83 8.30
N ALA A 726 16.92 -6.32 7.07
CA ALA A 726 18.10 -5.58 6.64
C ALA A 726 17.77 -4.40 5.72
N VAL A 727 18.66 -3.42 5.71
CA VAL A 727 18.72 -2.34 4.71
C VAL A 727 20.05 -2.40 3.97
N TYR A 728 20.00 -2.12 2.67
CA TYR A 728 21.13 -2.11 1.77
C TYR A 728 21.16 -0.78 1.01
N LEU A 729 22.20 0.03 1.20
CA LEU A 729 22.38 1.30 0.48
C LEU A 729 23.59 1.23 -0.46
N GLN A 730 23.31 1.29 -1.76
CA GLN A 730 24.30 1.24 -2.82
C GLN A 730 25.38 2.31 -2.65
N THR A 731 26.59 1.94 -3.06
CA THR A 731 27.70 2.88 -3.25
C THR A 731 28.19 2.83 -4.70
N ASN A 732 28.98 3.82 -5.09
CA ASN A 732 29.65 3.84 -6.39
C ASN A 732 30.81 2.84 -6.51
N GLN A 733 31.18 2.14 -5.44
CA GLN A 733 32.25 1.13 -5.47
C GLN A 733 31.71 -0.25 -5.83
N THR A 734 32.42 -0.96 -6.71
CA THR A 734 32.10 -2.34 -7.08
C THR A 734 32.08 -3.24 -5.86
N HIS A 735 31.06 -4.10 -5.76
CA HIS A 735 30.88 -5.05 -4.66
C HIS A 735 30.95 -4.47 -3.23
N GLN A 736 30.72 -3.17 -3.02
CA GLN A 736 30.63 -2.60 -1.67
C GLN A 736 29.29 -1.91 -1.49
N ILE A 737 28.54 -2.32 -0.47
CA ILE A 737 27.25 -1.75 -0.13
C ILE A 737 27.18 -1.47 1.37
N PHE A 738 26.65 -0.31 1.76
CA PHE A 738 26.35 -0.06 3.16
C PHE A 738 25.21 -0.98 3.58
N TYR A 739 25.35 -1.55 4.77
CA TYR A 739 24.48 -2.61 5.23
C TYR A 739 24.23 -2.49 6.72
N ALA A 740 22.97 -2.67 7.11
CA ALA A 740 22.60 -2.87 8.50
C ALA A 740 21.56 -3.98 8.61
N GLN A 741 21.82 -4.94 9.50
CA GLN A 741 20.92 -6.07 9.78
C GLN A 741 20.82 -6.34 11.26
N GLY A 742 19.59 -6.50 11.73
CA GLY A 742 19.30 -6.98 13.08
C GLY A 742 19.46 -8.49 13.22
N ASN A 743 19.52 -8.99 14.46
CA ASN A 743 19.69 -10.42 14.73
C ASN A 743 18.59 -11.27 14.06
N GLY A 744 18.99 -12.28 13.29
CA GLY A 744 18.08 -13.24 12.65
C GLY A 744 17.80 -12.99 11.17
N GLY A 745 18.48 -12.04 10.51
CA GLY A 745 18.46 -11.96 9.04
C GLY A 745 19.25 -13.11 8.38
N ALA A 746 19.05 -13.29 7.06
CA ALA A 746 19.62 -14.42 6.33
C ALA A 746 21.11 -14.26 5.98
N GLU A 747 21.66 -13.05 6.04
CA GLU A 747 23.08 -12.84 5.76
C GLU A 747 23.95 -13.31 6.93
N SER A 748 25.14 -13.83 6.60
CA SER A 748 26.12 -14.31 7.60
C SER A 748 26.71 -13.20 8.46
N THR A 749 26.70 -11.96 7.96
CA THR A 749 27.25 -10.79 8.65
C THR A 749 26.12 -10.07 9.38
N ASN A 750 26.16 -9.95 10.70
CA ASN A 750 25.19 -9.16 11.48
C ASN A 750 25.76 -7.79 11.86
N GLY A 751 24.89 -6.81 12.10
CA GLY A 751 25.28 -5.48 12.57
C GLY A 751 25.32 -4.42 11.48
N ILE A 752 26.12 -3.37 11.69
CA ILE A 752 26.22 -2.19 10.80
C ILE A 752 27.62 -2.14 10.19
N THR A 753 27.73 -2.35 8.88
CA THR A 753 29.02 -2.49 8.19
C THR A 753 28.88 -2.33 6.67
N PHE A 754 29.93 -2.65 5.91
CA PHE A 754 29.87 -2.88 4.47
C PHE A 754 29.96 -4.37 4.15
N VAL A 755 29.15 -4.82 3.19
CA VAL A 755 29.16 -6.19 2.68
C VAL A 755 29.31 -6.21 1.16
N ASN A 756 29.57 -7.39 0.60
CA ASN A 756 29.61 -7.59 -0.83
C ASN A 756 28.22 -7.94 -1.37
N LYS A 757 27.86 -7.28 -2.47
CA LYS A 757 26.68 -7.58 -3.30
C LYS A 757 27.05 -7.48 -4.76
N ASP A 758 26.43 -8.31 -5.57
CA ASP A 758 26.68 -8.39 -6.99
C ASP A 758 26.06 -7.19 -7.70
N ASN A 759 26.51 -6.89 -8.91
CA ASN A 759 25.97 -5.74 -9.62
C ASN A 759 24.52 -5.96 -10.03
N TYR A 760 24.08 -7.21 -10.21
CA TYR A 760 22.68 -7.54 -10.46
C TYR A 760 21.78 -7.43 -9.22
N ASP A 761 22.33 -7.34 -8.00
CA ASP A 761 21.51 -7.16 -6.80
C ASP A 761 20.95 -5.73 -6.76
N ALA A 762 19.62 -5.60 -6.88
CA ALA A 762 18.98 -4.29 -6.88
C ALA A 762 18.77 -3.79 -5.44
N ASN A 763 19.36 -2.65 -5.08
CA ASN A 763 19.32 -2.12 -3.71
C ASN A 763 18.95 -0.63 -3.70
N ASN A 764 18.58 -0.10 -2.53
CA ASN A 764 18.19 1.31 -2.44
C ASN A 764 19.39 2.25 -2.64
N ILE A 765 19.09 3.48 -3.10
CA ILE A 765 20.06 4.56 -3.23
C ILE A 765 19.58 5.76 -2.44
N ARG A 766 20.47 6.32 -1.62
CA ARG A 766 20.31 7.61 -0.96
C ARG A 766 21.39 8.55 -1.46
N CYS A 767 21.00 9.49 -2.32
CA CYS A 767 21.96 10.29 -3.07
C CYS A 767 22.69 11.32 -2.20
N ILE A 768 23.92 11.63 -2.60
CA ILE A 768 24.78 12.69 -2.04
C ILE A 768 24.92 13.82 -3.06
N GLN A 769 25.16 15.06 -2.62
CA GLN A 769 25.36 16.17 -3.56
C GLN A 769 26.59 15.96 -4.46
N ASP A 770 26.40 16.25 -5.75
CA ASP A 770 27.42 16.24 -6.81
C ASP A 770 27.98 17.66 -6.98
N LYS A 771 28.98 18.00 -6.18
CA LYS A 771 29.68 19.30 -6.23
C LYS A 771 30.98 19.22 -7.01
#